data_AF-A0A7Y4XQN4-F1
#
_entry.id   AF-A0A7Y4XQN4-F1
#
_cell.length_a   1.000
_cell.length_b   1.000
_cell.length_c   1.000
_cell.angle_alpha   90.00
_cell.angle_beta   90.00
_cell.angle_gamma   90.00
#
_symmetry.space_group_name_H-M   'P 1'
#
loop_
_entity.id
_entity.type
_entity.pdbx_description
1 polymer ?
#
loop_
_entity_poly.entity_id
_entity_poly.type
_entity_poly.pdbx_seq_one_letter_code
_entity_poly.pdbx_strand_id
1 'polypeptide(L)'
;MKLAGLLFIFVAFSSSLLASDYQRFEENGKVGLKDSQGAVVLPASFDALGWSDGNFSLIGQITGYRQNNRWGLLNLKKEFITKAEFTTLTWPGSDRIIVSQSVNSFTIKFGCIDLQGKQIIPIKYDAIDIHSLRAIVMNKNGVRYEYGLIDLNDRSILPMKFKKITPIGSLRYAVMNFSDKIALCSEEGKWVTDFIIDHISDFHHDLAIIHQGWKQGVIDRTGDIKVLPQYRAIHIIGPDHITVRKADEWKLMNEKFHDLQRIPADELIYNNEGLYRITLNNKSGLVSDILQPRWPLDYDYIGPVNDQQAIVKKDGKFGLLRLNQTAVIPIAFDSLCTQQGFVRTMKKSGGKSSWELYDTFGIRKTNKSYDFMDRFNGKFFPVKNRGHWGAVDRYGKEQIACVYDSLLQHNDSLVTIIFKGNYGIITLQDQWRMPPQKNPIQLLPDNHYLEKQDSLLFLKDISGNTLYFTDHQVTVFEDHLVERLSDGTEKEISFQGQIISRKEPVIIVAERTFRESEGLIGIKRDGKFGFVDNRGRLRIANRYEGIGEFHDGLAPIQLLGKWGYINKSDEIIIQPTYEFTGNFEEKVALVSRKSKFGMINSDGKELLELRYDSIKKITSQLFLLTLGRQQGLADTQGRILIEPRFDAIEVINDEQVMVLQNKKFGVLTKDGMNVLPIQYTRLIHLPARKSFVSQQKSSWETILLK
;
A
#
# COMPACT_ATOMS: atom_id res chain seq x y z
N MET A 1 70.69 -53.19 -42.88
CA MET A 1 71.02 -54.13 -41.79
C MET A 1 70.79 -53.41 -40.46
N LYS A 2 69.76 -53.84 -39.70
CA LYS A 2 69.41 -53.64 -38.26
C LYS A 2 69.48 -52.20 -37.64
N LEU A 3 68.37 -51.59 -37.19
CA LEU A 3 67.51 -51.80 -35.97
C LEU A 3 68.02 -51.08 -34.70
N ALA A 4 67.23 -50.11 -34.19
CA ALA A 4 66.94 -49.71 -32.79
C ALA A 4 66.53 -48.21 -32.79
N GLY A 5 65.47 -47.72 -32.13
CA GLY A 5 64.40 -48.29 -31.32
C GLY A 5 63.52 -47.10 -30.88
N LEU A 6 62.21 -47.24 -31.08
CA LEU A 6 61.17 -46.29 -30.65
C LEU A 6 60.97 -46.44 -29.13
N LEU A 7 60.84 -45.34 -28.38
CA LEU A 7 60.17 -45.35 -27.06
C LEU A 7 59.17 -44.18 -27.01
N PHE A 8 57.91 -44.48 -27.31
CA PHE A 8 56.78 -43.59 -27.05
C PHE A 8 56.34 -43.80 -25.60
N ILE A 9 56.32 -42.71 -24.83
CA ILE A 9 55.71 -42.65 -23.50
C ILE A 9 54.19 -42.59 -23.70
N PHE A 10 53.49 -43.67 -23.33
CA PHE A 10 52.04 -43.69 -23.23
C PHE A 10 51.62 -42.88 -22.00
N VAL A 11 50.99 -41.73 -22.22
CA VAL A 11 50.18 -41.05 -21.19
C VAL A 11 48.82 -41.77 -21.17
N ALA A 12 48.59 -42.56 -20.13
CA ALA A 12 47.29 -43.17 -19.89
C ALA A 12 46.29 -42.09 -19.46
N PHE A 13 45.26 -41.86 -20.27
CA PHE A 13 44.08 -41.09 -19.90
C PHE A 13 43.31 -41.85 -18.81
N SER A 14 43.25 -41.32 -17.59
CA SER A 14 42.31 -41.78 -16.57
C SER A 14 40.94 -41.14 -16.84
N SER A 15 39.95 -41.98 -17.12
CA SER A 15 38.54 -41.59 -17.23
C SER A 15 38.03 -41.04 -15.90
N SER A 16 37.52 -39.82 -15.89
CA SER A 16 36.84 -39.22 -14.74
C SER A 16 35.49 -39.90 -14.52
N LEU A 17 35.34 -40.63 -13.41
CA LEU A 17 34.04 -41.17 -12.94
C LEU A 17 33.18 -40.00 -12.41
N LEU A 18 31.95 -39.87 -12.90
CA LEU A 18 30.99 -38.87 -12.42
C LEU A 18 30.01 -39.53 -11.45
N ALA A 19 29.44 -38.73 -10.52
CA ALA A 19 28.46 -39.23 -9.54
C ALA A 19 27.19 -39.85 -10.17
N SER A 20 26.95 -39.62 -11.47
CA SER A 20 25.89 -40.26 -12.26
C SER A 20 26.02 -41.78 -12.41
N ASP A 21 27.21 -42.31 -12.11
CA ASP A 21 27.52 -43.72 -12.36
C ASP A 21 27.15 -44.63 -11.17
N TYR A 22 26.55 -44.06 -10.11
CA TYR A 22 26.19 -44.79 -8.89
C TYR A 22 24.79 -44.45 -8.40
N GLN A 23 24.05 -45.48 -7.99
CA GLN A 23 22.68 -45.36 -7.49
C GLN A 23 22.56 -45.89 -6.06
N ARG A 24 22.00 -45.06 -5.16
CA ARG A 24 21.64 -45.49 -3.80
C ARG A 24 20.45 -46.45 -3.86
N PHE A 25 20.49 -47.51 -3.06
CA PHE A 25 19.36 -48.43 -2.87
C PHE A 25 19.13 -48.67 -1.38
N GLU A 26 17.93 -49.11 -1.02
CA GLU A 26 17.55 -49.39 0.37
C GLU A 26 17.09 -50.83 0.53
N GLU A 27 17.53 -51.48 1.60
CA GLU A 27 17.13 -52.83 1.98
C GLU A 27 17.04 -52.90 3.51
N ASN A 28 15.90 -53.35 4.05
CA ASN A 28 15.66 -53.46 5.50
C ASN A 28 15.93 -52.17 6.30
N GLY A 29 15.62 -51.00 5.73
CA GLY A 29 15.84 -49.70 6.39
C GLY A 29 17.29 -49.23 6.40
N LYS A 30 18.17 -49.89 5.63
CA LYS A 30 19.58 -49.51 5.47
C LYS A 30 19.89 -49.17 4.02
N VAL A 31 20.76 -48.21 3.82
CA VAL A 31 21.16 -47.67 2.52
C VAL A 31 22.48 -48.30 2.07
N GLY A 32 22.52 -48.72 0.81
CA GLY A 32 23.70 -49.21 0.08
C GLY A 32 23.90 -48.43 -1.23
N LEU A 33 24.94 -48.80 -1.98
CA LEU A 33 25.30 -48.18 -3.25
C LEU A 33 25.55 -49.25 -4.33
N LYS A 34 24.98 -49.05 -5.52
CA LYS A 34 25.26 -49.84 -6.73
C LYS A 34 25.91 -48.98 -7.80
N ASP A 35 26.69 -49.60 -8.68
CA ASP A 35 27.18 -48.94 -9.90
C ASP A 35 26.10 -48.92 -11.01
N SER A 36 26.44 -48.29 -12.13
CA SER A 36 25.57 -48.17 -13.32
C SER A 36 25.21 -49.50 -13.97
N GLN A 37 25.96 -50.58 -13.70
CA GLN A 37 25.65 -51.95 -14.15
C GLN A 37 24.79 -52.71 -13.14
N GLY A 38 24.45 -52.10 -12.00
CA GLY A 38 23.62 -52.67 -10.94
C GLY A 38 24.38 -53.55 -9.95
N ALA A 39 25.71 -53.63 -10.04
CA ALA A 39 26.53 -54.38 -9.09
C ALA A 39 26.64 -53.61 -7.76
N VAL A 40 26.56 -54.34 -6.64
CA VAL A 40 26.61 -53.74 -5.29
C VAL A 40 28.05 -53.34 -4.99
N VAL A 41 28.28 -52.03 -4.84
CA VAL A 41 29.57 -51.42 -4.49
C VAL A 41 29.69 -51.26 -2.98
N LEU A 42 28.62 -50.78 -2.34
CA LEU A 42 28.50 -50.75 -0.88
C LEU A 42 27.22 -51.50 -0.47
N PRO A 43 27.31 -52.49 0.44
CA PRO A 43 26.11 -53.20 0.90
C PRO A 43 25.20 -52.25 1.69
N ALA A 44 23.91 -52.62 1.77
CA ALA A 44 22.91 -51.90 2.56
C ALA A 44 23.19 -52.06 4.07
N SER A 45 24.12 -51.25 4.60
CA SER A 45 24.57 -51.31 6.00
C SER A 45 24.53 -49.97 6.75
N PHE A 46 24.11 -48.89 6.10
CA PHE A 46 24.19 -47.53 6.65
C PHE A 46 22.81 -46.92 6.88
N ASP A 47 22.67 -46.01 7.84
CA ASP A 47 21.42 -45.27 8.02
C ASP A 47 21.19 -44.24 6.89
N ALA A 48 22.28 -43.78 6.27
CA ALA A 48 22.28 -42.92 5.09
C ALA A 48 23.67 -42.95 4.41
N LEU A 49 23.68 -42.65 3.11
CA LEU A 49 24.89 -42.38 2.32
C LEU A 49 24.74 -41.02 1.62
N GLY A 50 25.81 -40.23 1.62
CA GLY A 50 25.85 -38.86 1.09
C GLY A 50 26.22 -37.84 2.17
N TRP A 51 25.62 -36.67 2.11
CA TRP A 51 25.88 -35.54 3.01
C TRP A 51 24.68 -35.27 3.92
N SER A 52 24.90 -34.53 5.00
CA SER A 52 23.87 -34.24 5.99
C SER A 52 22.75 -33.31 5.51
N ASP A 53 22.92 -32.66 4.36
CA ASP A 53 21.88 -31.89 3.66
C ASP A 53 20.92 -32.79 2.84
N GLY A 54 21.18 -34.10 2.78
CA GLY A 54 20.40 -35.09 2.03
C GLY A 54 20.91 -35.34 0.61
N ASN A 55 21.80 -34.50 0.10
CA ASN A 55 22.39 -34.68 -1.22
C ASN A 55 23.36 -35.86 -1.21
N PHE A 56 23.46 -36.53 -2.37
CA PHE A 56 24.46 -37.56 -2.58
C PHE A 56 25.39 -37.13 -3.69
N SER A 57 26.69 -37.12 -3.38
CA SER A 57 27.76 -37.02 -4.36
C SER A 57 28.99 -37.75 -3.85
N LEU A 58 29.92 -37.98 -4.77
CA LEU A 58 31.23 -38.56 -4.50
C LEU A 58 32.31 -37.49 -4.76
N ILE A 59 33.27 -37.41 -3.86
CA ILE A 59 34.48 -36.60 -4.05
C ILE A 59 35.61 -37.57 -4.35
N GLY A 60 35.89 -37.77 -5.64
CA GLY A 60 36.69 -38.89 -6.11
C GLY A 60 35.99 -40.22 -5.78
N GLN A 61 36.46 -40.92 -4.75
CA GLN A 61 35.93 -42.22 -4.31
C GLN A 61 35.35 -42.17 -2.88
N ILE A 62 35.12 -40.96 -2.35
CA ILE A 62 34.78 -40.72 -0.95
C ILE A 62 33.37 -40.12 -0.84
N THR A 63 32.61 -40.59 0.14
CA THR A 63 31.30 -40.02 0.50
C THR A 63 31.09 -40.10 2.01
N GLY A 64 30.06 -39.41 2.51
CA GLY A 64 29.64 -39.55 3.89
C GLY A 64 28.78 -40.79 4.11
N TYR A 65 28.89 -41.38 5.30
CA TYR A 65 27.90 -42.33 5.82
C TYR A 65 27.33 -41.85 7.14
N ARG A 66 26.12 -42.30 7.42
CA ARG A 66 25.49 -42.16 8.73
C ARG A 66 25.31 -43.51 9.39
N GLN A 67 25.68 -43.60 10.66
CA GLN A 67 25.43 -44.76 11.51
C GLN A 67 25.14 -44.29 12.94
N ASN A 68 24.10 -44.85 13.57
CA ASN A 68 23.64 -44.47 14.91
C ASN A 68 23.39 -42.95 15.04
N ASN A 69 22.78 -42.35 14.01
CA ASN A 69 22.52 -40.90 13.91
C ASN A 69 23.78 -40.00 13.94
N ARG A 70 24.96 -40.55 13.65
CA ARG A 70 26.21 -39.80 13.53
C ARG A 70 26.84 -40.02 12.16
N TRP A 71 27.50 -38.99 11.65
CA TRP A 71 28.13 -38.99 10.34
C TRP A 71 29.63 -39.27 10.43
N GLY A 72 30.15 -39.93 9.40
CA GLY A 72 31.58 -40.15 9.16
C GLY A 72 31.87 -40.23 7.65
N LEU A 73 33.13 -40.41 7.29
CA LEU A 73 33.60 -40.55 5.91
C LEU A 73 34.02 -42.00 5.61
N LEU A 74 33.68 -42.49 4.43
CA LEU A 74 34.22 -43.74 3.88
C LEU A 74 34.56 -43.60 2.41
N ASN A 75 35.33 -44.56 1.90
CA ASN A 75 35.50 -44.73 0.47
C ASN A 75 34.64 -45.88 -0.11
N LEU A 76 34.60 -45.99 -1.45
CA LEU A 76 33.85 -47.05 -2.15
C LEU A 76 34.37 -48.47 -1.90
N LYS A 77 35.57 -48.64 -1.33
CA LYS A 77 36.10 -49.95 -0.90
C LYS A 77 35.63 -50.34 0.51
N LYS A 78 34.73 -49.55 1.11
CA LYS A 78 34.22 -49.72 2.49
C LYS A 78 35.33 -49.52 3.55
N GLU A 79 36.37 -48.77 3.24
CA GLU A 79 37.35 -48.34 4.24
C GLU A 79 36.81 -47.09 4.95
N PHE A 80 36.67 -47.17 6.27
CA PHE A 80 36.20 -46.07 7.10
C PHE A 80 37.35 -45.08 7.33
N ILE A 81 37.23 -43.90 6.72
CA ILE A 81 38.21 -42.81 6.84
C ILE A 81 38.07 -42.13 8.20
N THR A 82 36.82 -41.90 8.63
CA THR A 82 36.53 -41.42 9.98
C THR A 82 35.46 -42.28 10.64
N LYS A 83 35.46 -42.29 11.98
CA LYS A 83 34.36 -42.88 12.77
C LYS A 83 33.10 -42.03 12.59
N ALA A 84 31.93 -42.66 12.72
CA ALA A 84 30.66 -41.96 12.75
C ALA A 84 30.49 -41.23 14.09
N GLU A 85 31.07 -40.03 14.19
CA GLU A 85 31.09 -39.23 15.42
C GLU A 85 30.57 -37.81 15.24
N PHE A 86 30.35 -37.36 14.01
CA PHE A 86 29.90 -36.00 13.71
C PHE A 86 28.37 -35.89 13.76
N THR A 87 27.86 -34.75 14.25
CA THR A 87 26.42 -34.44 14.20
C THR A 87 25.98 -34.11 12.78
N THR A 88 26.79 -33.35 12.04
CA THR A 88 26.57 -33.00 10.63
C THR A 88 27.86 -33.15 9.83
N LEU A 89 27.72 -33.37 8.53
CA LEU A 89 28.81 -33.57 7.58
C LEU A 89 28.38 -32.97 6.24
N THR A 90 28.97 -31.84 5.84
CA THR A 90 28.54 -31.06 4.68
C THR A 90 29.71 -30.82 3.74
N TRP A 91 29.47 -30.97 2.44
CA TRP A 91 30.46 -30.71 1.41
C TRP A 91 30.25 -29.33 0.76
N PRO A 92 31.16 -28.36 0.95
CA PRO A 92 31.09 -27.03 0.36
C PRO A 92 31.61 -26.95 -1.08
N GLY A 93 31.96 -28.06 -1.73
CA GLY A 93 32.46 -28.06 -3.12
C GLY A 93 33.98 -28.10 -3.30
N SER A 94 34.75 -28.42 -2.27
CA SER A 94 36.22 -28.57 -2.31
C SER A 94 36.70 -29.87 -1.63
N ASP A 95 38.01 -30.04 -1.44
CA ASP A 95 38.62 -31.16 -0.69
C ASP A 95 38.54 -30.96 0.85
N ARG A 96 37.61 -30.11 1.30
CA ARG A 96 37.39 -29.73 2.69
C ARG A 96 35.95 -30.06 3.06
N ILE A 97 35.75 -30.72 4.19
CA ILE A 97 34.42 -31.14 4.67
C ILE A 97 34.12 -30.41 5.97
N ILE A 98 32.98 -29.72 6.00
CA ILE A 98 32.51 -29.05 7.21
C ILE A 98 31.87 -30.10 8.11
N VAL A 99 32.32 -30.16 9.35
CA VAL A 99 31.85 -31.11 10.35
C VAL A 99 31.38 -30.40 11.61
N SER A 100 30.44 -31.01 12.32
CA SER A 100 30.01 -30.51 13.63
C SER A 100 30.00 -31.59 14.69
N GLN A 101 30.19 -31.18 15.94
CA GLN A 101 30.07 -32.04 17.12
C GLN A 101 29.35 -31.29 18.25
N SER A 102 28.54 -32.03 19.01
CA SER A 102 27.92 -31.52 20.23
C SER A 102 28.97 -31.47 21.34
N VAL A 103 29.21 -30.29 21.89
CA VAL A 103 30.11 -30.09 23.04
C VAL A 103 29.37 -30.31 24.36
N ASN A 104 28.06 -30.03 24.38
CA ASN A 104 27.14 -30.34 25.48
C ASN A 104 25.71 -30.47 24.92
N SER A 105 24.71 -30.67 25.78
CA SER A 105 23.30 -30.87 25.37
C SER A 105 22.69 -29.71 24.58
N PHE A 106 23.28 -28.51 24.60
CA PHE A 106 22.73 -27.29 23.99
C PHE A 106 23.66 -26.61 22.99
N THR A 107 24.91 -27.06 22.86
CA THR A 107 25.93 -26.39 22.04
C THR A 107 26.54 -27.35 21.03
N ILE A 108 26.40 -27.01 19.75
CA ILE A 108 27.08 -27.67 18.64
C ILE A 108 28.16 -26.73 18.14
N LYS A 109 29.36 -27.25 17.94
CA LYS A 109 30.49 -26.52 17.35
C LYS A 109 30.84 -27.11 16.00
N PHE A 110 31.40 -26.27 15.15
CA PHE A 110 31.78 -26.59 13.77
C PHE A 110 33.28 -26.43 13.57
N GLY A 111 33.81 -27.27 12.69
CA GLY A 111 35.20 -27.26 12.22
C GLY A 111 35.28 -27.83 10.81
N CYS A 112 36.49 -28.19 10.38
CA CYS A 112 36.75 -28.69 9.04
C CYS A 112 37.76 -29.83 9.07
N ILE A 113 37.51 -30.87 8.28
CA ILE A 113 38.42 -31.98 8.04
C ILE A 113 38.74 -32.09 6.54
N ASP A 114 39.87 -32.71 6.19
CA ASP A 114 40.17 -33.11 4.82
C ASP A 114 39.55 -34.47 4.46
N LEU A 115 39.75 -34.89 3.21
CA LEU A 115 39.29 -36.19 2.70
C LEU A 115 40.00 -37.40 3.31
N GLN A 116 41.08 -37.18 4.07
CA GLN A 116 41.77 -38.23 4.84
C GLN A 116 41.27 -38.26 6.29
N GLY A 117 40.29 -37.42 6.64
CA GLY A 117 39.74 -37.33 7.99
C GLY A 117 40.62 -36.55 8.96
N LYS A 118 41.71 -35.94 8.50
CA LYS A 118 42.57 -35.11 9.33
C LYS A 118 41.87 -33.78 9.60
N GLN A 119 41.87 -33.35 10.86
CA GLN A 119 41.34 -32.05 11.25
C GLN A 119 42.21 -30.92 10.71
N ILE A 120 41.56 -30.03 9.96
CA ILE A 120 42.18 -28.87 9.30
C ILE A 120 41.82 -27.60 10.07
N ILE A 121 40.54 -27.40 10.41
CA ILE A 121 40.07 -26.34 11.30
C ILE A 121 39.46 -26.98 12.54
N PRO A 122 39.90 -26.62 13.76
CA PRO A 122 39.36 -27.18 14.99
C PRO A 122 37.85 -26.95 15.14
N ILE A 123 37.17 -27.93 15.74
CA ILE A 123 35.72 -27.89 15.99
C ILE A 123 35.44 -26.98 17.20
N LYS A 124 35.51 -25.65 16.99
CA LYS A 124 35.41 -24.64 18.06
C LYS A 124 34.46 -23.47 17.73
N TYR A 125 33.99 -23.36 16.50
CA TYR A 125 33.17 -22.23 16.04
C TYR A 125 31.67 -22.51 16.15
N ASP A 126 30.83 -21.50 16.40
CA ASP A 126 29.37 -21.70 16.38
C ASP A 126 28.81 -21.90 14.97
N ALA A 127 29.50 -21.37 13.95
CA ALA A 127 29.32 -21.78 12.56
C ALA A 127 30.54 -21.39 11.71
N ILE A 128 30.68 -22.06 10.58
CA ILE A 128 31.74 -21.89 9.59
C ILE A 128 31.15 -21.93 8.18
N ASP A 129 31.65 -21.08 7.31
CA ASP A 129 31.30 -21.06 5.89
C ASP A 129 32.59 -20.94 5.06
N ILE A 130 32.85 -21.90 4.18
CA ILE A 130 34.14 -22.05 3.48
C ILE A 130 33.99 -21.54 2.05
N HIS A 131 34.85 -20.59 1.68
CA HIS A 131 34.91 -19.96 0.35
C HIS A 131 36.32 -20.09 -0.23
N SER A 132 36.49 -21.00 -1.18
CA SER A 132 37.78 -21.30 -1.84
C SER A 132 38.91 -21.59 -0.85
N LEU A 133 39.79 -20.61 -0.58
CA LEU A 133 40.97 -20.75 0.29
C LEU A 133 40.77 -20.13 1.68
N ARG A 134 39.55 -19.74 2.05
CA ARG A 134 39.23 -19.05 3.30
C ARG A 134 37.98 -19.61 3.96
N ALA A 135 37.82 -19.31 5.23
CA ALA A 135 36.58 -19.57 5.95
C ALA A 135 36.11 -18.34 6.72
N ILE A 136 34.83 -18.02 6.58
CA ILE A 136 34.13 -17.09 7.45
C ILE A 136 33.67 -17.89 8.67
N VAL A 137 34.06 -17.43 9.86
CA VAL A 137 33.73 -18.08 11.12
C VAL A 137 32.93 -17.13 12.00
N MET A 138 32.05 -17.68 12.82
CA MET A 138 31.24 -16.91 13.75
C MET A 138 31.14 -17.56 15.12
N ASN A 139 31.17 -16.75 16.18
CA ASN A 139 30.76 -17.16 17.52
C ASN A 139 29.66 -16.25 18.06
N LYS A 140 28.84 -16.83 18.92
CA LYS A 140 27.83 -16.11 19.70
C LYS A 140 28.47 -15.56 20.97
N ASN A 141 28.36 -14.24 21.14
CA ASN A 141 28.79 -13.52 22.34
C ASN A 141 27.58 -12.80 22.95
N GLY A 142 27.02 -13.39 24.01
CA GLY A 142 25.75 -12.94 24.59
C GLY A 142 24.58 -13.02 23.60
N VAL A 143 24.04 -11.86 23.21
CA VAL A 143 22.91 -11.73 22.28
C VAL A 143 23.35 -11.41 20.84
N ARG A 144 24.65 -11.30 20.57
CA ARG A 144 25.19 -10.93 19.25
C ARG A 144 26.07 -12.04 18.68
N TYR A 145 26.17 -12.09 17.35
CA TYR A 145 27.15 -12.91 16.66
C TYR A 145 28.31 -12.03 16.20
N GLU A 146 29.53 -12.52 16.37
CA GLU A 146 30.76 -11.86 15.95
C GLU A 146 31.42 -12.71 14.87
N TYR A 147 31.66 -12.08 13.71
CA TYR A 147 32.22 -12.71 12.52
C TYR A 147 33.71 -12.39 12.39
N GLY A 148 34.48 -13.39 11.96
CA GLY A 148 35.88 -13.27 11.60
C GLY A 148 36.19 -14.03 10.30
N LEU A 149 37.39 -13.81 9.78
CA LEU A 149 37.89 -14.48 8.57
C LEU A 149 39.18 -15.21 8.92
N ILE A 150 39.26 -16.48 8.57
CA ILE A 150 40.45 -17.31 8.79
C ILE A 150 40.94 -17.94 7.48
N ASP A 151 42.21 -18.33 7.45
CA ASP A 151 42.68 -19.26 6.43
C ASP A 151 42.27 -20.71 6.75
N LEU A 152 42.57 -21.62 5.82
CA LEU A 152 42.28 -23.05 6.02
C LEU A 152 43.22 -23.74 7.02
N ASN A 153 44.16 -23.03 7.65
CA ASN A 153 44.99 -23.57 8.73
C ASN A 153 44.60 -22.96 10.09
N ASP A 154 43.38 -22.43 10.22
CA ASP A 154 42.85 -21.81 11.44
C ASP A 154 43.61 -20.54 11.88
N ARG A 155 44.37 -19.92 10.97
CA ARG A 155 45.02 -18.63 11.23
C ARG A 155 44.03 -17.50 11.00
N SER A 156 43.89 -16.65 12.01
CA SER A 156 43.08 -15.42 11.93
C SER A 156 43.65 -14.44 10.91
N ILE A 157 42.83 -14.08 9.92
CA ILE A 157 43.09 -13.02 8.95
C ILE A 157 42.36 -11.75 9.38
N LEU A 158 41.07 -11.87 9.68
CA LEU A 158 40.30 -10.83 10.33
C LEU A 158 39.82 -11.33 11.69
N PRO A 159 40.06 -10.58 12.78
CA PRO A 159 39.62 -10.98 14.10
C PRO A 159 38.08 -11.01 14.17
N MET A 160 37.54 -11.86 15.03
CA MET A 160 36.10 -12.00 15.23
C MET A 160 35.52 -10.83 16.04
N LYS A 161 35.26 -9.71 15.36
CA LYS A 161 34.73 -8.49 15.98
C LYS A 161 33.74 -7.74 15.08
N PHE A 162 33.29 -8.39 14.00
CA PHE A 162 32.46 -7.76 12.98
C PHE A 162 31.03 -8.27 13.03
N LYS A 163 30.09 -7.43 12.61
CA LYS A 163 28.66 -7.74 12.59
C LYS A 163 28.31 -8.76 11.50
N LYS A 164 28.99 -8.67 10.36
CA LYS A 164 28.84 -9.60 9.22
C LYS A 164 30.06 -9.53 8.31
N ILE A 165 30.41 -10.64 7.67
CA ILE A 165 31.38 -10.70 6.58
C ILE A 165 30.71 -11.44 5.41
N THR A 166 30.74 -10.85 4.22
CA THR A 166 30.14 -11.44 3.01
C THR A 166 31.19 -11.49 1.91
N PRO A 167 31.43 -12.63 1.25
CA PRO A 167 32.27 -12.68 0.06
C PRO A 167 31.52 -11.97 -1.08
N ILE A 168 32.21 -11.11 -1.83
CA ILE A 168 31.64 -10.35 -2.95
C ILE A 168 32.50 -10.61 -4.19
N GLY A 169 32.23 -11.73 -4.85
CA GLY A 169 33.05 -12.26 -5.94
C GLY A 169 34.41 -12.79 -5.48
N SER A 170 35.33 -13.01 -6.42
CA SER A 170 36.64 -13.59 -6.13
C SER A 170 37.53 -12.63 -5.35
N LEU A 171 38.10 -13.12 -4.23
CA LEU A 171 39.17 -12.47 -3.45
C LEU A 171 38.81 -11.13 -2.77
N ARG A 172 37.51 -10.88 -2.53
CA ARG A 172 37.02 -9.67 -1.86
C ARG A 172 35.94 -9.98 -0.83
N TYR A 173 35.99 -9.25 0.28
CA TYR A 173 35.02 -9.37 1.37
C TYR A 173 34.43 -8.01 1.71
N ALA A 174 33.10 -7.94 1.78
CA ALA A 174 32.38 -6.85 2.41
C ALA A 174 32.28 -7.14 3.91
N VAL A 175 32.96 -6.33 4.71
CA VAL A 175 32.99 -6.46 6.18
C VAL A 175 32.13 -5.36 6.79
N MET A 176 31.14 -5.74 7.60
CA MET A 176 30.21 -4.83 8.25
C MET A 176 30.55 -4.68 9.74
N ASN A 177 30.64 -3.44 10.22
CA ASN A 177 30.81 -3.15 11.64
C ASN A 177 29.47 -3.05 12.40
N PHE A 178 29.52 -2.86 13.71
CA PHE A 178 28.31 -2.72 14.54
C PHE A 178 27.59 -1.37 14.40
N SER A 179 28.15 -0.43 13.63
CA SER A 179 27.53 0.83 13.23
C SER A 179 26.86 0.75 11.85
N ASP A 180 26.66 -0.47 11.32
CA ASP A 180 26.01 -0.73 10.03
C ASP A 180 26.73 -0.10 8.82
N LYS A 181 28.03 0.13 8.95
CA LYS A 181 28.90 0.53 7.84
C LYS A 181 29.71 -0.64 7.34
N ILE A 182 29.99 -0.63 6.05
CA ILE A 182 30.74 -1.64 5.31
C ILE A 182 32.08 -1.05 4.85
N ALA A 183 33.13 -1.87 4.96
CA ALA A 183 34.43 -1.67 4.35
C ALA A 183 34.78 -2.87 3.48
N LEU A 184 35.52 -2.64 2.40
CA LEU A 184 36.07 -3.71 1.58
C LEU A 184 37.41 -4.19 2.13
N CYS A 185 37.63 -5.49 2.03
CA CYS A 185 38.83 -6.13 2.49
C CYS A 185 39.34 -7.15 1.46
N SER A 186 40.66 -7.24 1.32
CA SER A 186 41.32 -8.26 0.50
C SER A 186 41.30 -9.63 1.17
N GLU A 187 41.66 -10.67 0.40
CA GLU A 187 41.80 -12.04 0.92
C GLU A 187 42.91 -12.21 1.98
N GLU A 188 43.81 -11.23 2.09
CA GLU A 188 44.88 -11.18 3.10
C GLU A 188 44.47 -10.38 4.35
N GLY A 189 43.25 -9.85 4.41
CA GLY A 189 42.81 -9.03 5.54
C GLY A 189 43.21 -7.56 5.45
N LYS A 190 43.72 -7.10 4.30
CA LYS A 190 44.08 -5.68 4.09
C LYS A 190 42.83 -4.88 3.71
N TRP A 191 42.61 -3.77 4.41
CA TRP A 191 41.52 -2.85 4.09
C TRP A 191 41.75 -2.19 2.74
N VAL A 192 40.71 -2.22 1.92
CA VAL A 192 40.66 -1.61 0.59
C VAL A 192 39.90 -0.28 0.68
N THR A 193 38.92 -0.19 1.58
CA THR A 193 38.18 1.05 1.87
C THR A 193 38.01 1.25 3.37
N ASP A 194 37.63 2.46 3.77
CA ASP A 194 37.12 2.73 5.11
C ASP A 194 35.66 2.24 5.29
N PHE A 195 35.20 2.21 6.53
CA PHE A 195 33.82 1.86 6.91
C PHE A 195 32.85 3.00 6.64
N ILE A 196 32.60 3.28 5.36
CA ILE A 196 31.76 4.41 4.90
C ILE A 196 30.61 3.98 3.99
N ILE A 197 30.54 2.71 3.61
CA ILE A 197 29.55 2.19 2.66
C ILE A 197 28.33 1.67 3.43
N ASP A 198 27.12 2.05 3.04
CA ASP A 198 25.90 1.54 3.68
C ASP A 198 25.46 0.20 3.10
N HIS A 199 25.61 0.06 1.79
CA HIS A 199 25.28 -1.16 1.05
C HIS A 199 26.17 -1.27 -0.18
N ILE A 200 26.49 -2.49 -0.59
CA ILE A 200 27.28 -2.78 -1.79
C ILE A 200 26.66 -3.97 -2.54
N SER A 201 26.61 -3.89 -3.87
CA SER A 201 26.21 -5.01 -4.73
C SER A 201 27.34 -6.01 -4.92
N ASP A 202 27.04 -7.17 -5.50
CA ASP A 202 28.08 -8.02 -6.09
C ASP A 202 28.81 -7.28 -7.23
N PHE A 203 30.04 -7.73 -7.50
CA PHE A 203 30.83 -7.21 -8.62
C PHE A 203 30.33 -7.76 -9.96
N HIS A 204 30.04 -6.86 -10.90
CA HIS A 204 29.74 -7.16 -12.29
C HIS A 204 30.67 -6.35 -13.19
N HIS A 205 31.37 -7.02 -14.10
CA HIS A 205 32.43 -6.39 -14.93
C HIS A 205 33.48 -5.65 -14.07
N ASP A 206 33.86 -6.24 -12.93
CA ASP A 206 34.81 -5.68 -11.96
C ASP A 206 34.39 -4.36 -11.29
N LEU A 207 33.11 -4.00 -11.41
CA LEU A 207 32.49 -2.84 -10.77
C LEU A 207 31.38 -3.28 -9.80
N ALA A 208 31.22 -2.55 -8.71
CA ALA A 208 30.13 -2.72 -7.76
C ALA A 208 29.43 -1.38 -7.49
N ILE A 209 28.12 -1.43 -7.25
CA ILE A 209 27.33 -0.27 -6.87
C ILE A 209 27.42 -0.12 -5.35
N ILE A 210 27.83 1.05 -4.89
CA ILE A 210 27.88 1.41 -3.47
C ILE A 210 26.82 2.42 -3.12
N HIS A 211 26.32 2.33 -1.90
CA HIS A 211 25.32 3.25 -1.34
C HIS A 211 25.92 4.08 -0.21
N GLN A 212 25.63 5.38 -0.23
CA GLN A 212 25.83 6.28 0.90
C GLN A 212 24.56 7.12 1.08
N GLY A 213 23.81 6.83 2.15
CA GLY A 213 22.43 7.21 2.29
C GLY A 213 21.60 6.69 1.11
N TRP A 214 20.87 7.59 0.46
CA TRP A 214 20.08 7.27 -0.73
C TRP A 214 20.89 7.32 -2.03
N LYS A 215 22.13 7.80 -2.01
CA LYS A 215 22.93 8.04 -3.21
C LYS A 215 23.71 6.79 -3.59
N GLN A 216 23.74 6.50 -4.89
CA GLN A 216 24.54 5.45 -5.50
C GLN A 216 25.81 6.01 -6.14
N GLY A 217 26.89 5.26 -5.98
CA GLY A 217 28.16 5.43 -6.66
C GLY A 217 28.65 4.10 -7.21
N VAL A 218 29.82 4.12 -7.85
CA VAL A 218 30.48 2.93 -8.39
C VAL A 218 31.89 2.85 -7.85
N ILE A 219 32.26 1.67 -7.40
CA ILE A 219 33.60 1.32 -6.97
C ILE A 219 34.11 0.14 -7.80
N ASP A 220 35.41 0.10 -8.06
CA ASP A 220 36.05 -1.06 -8.68
C ASP A 220 36.61 -2.03 -7.62
N ARG A 221 37.25 -3.12 -8.09
CA ARG A 221 37.88 -4.10 -7.19
C ARG A 221 39.11 -3.57 -6.46
N THR A 222 39.80 -2.54 -6.94
CA THR A 222 40.96 -1.97 -6.25
C THR A 222 40.55 -1.07 -5.10
N GLY A 223 39.26 -0.72 -5.01
CA GLY A 223 38.70 0.18 -4.00
C GLY A 223 38.56 1.61 -4.50
N ASP A 224 38.89 1.86 -5.77
CA ASP A 224 38.82 3.18 -6.35
C ASP A 224 37.36 3.49 -6.69
N ILE A 225 36.88 4.62 -6.16
CA ILE A 225 35.55 5.10 -6.46
C ILE A 225 35.57 5.71 -7.87
N LYS A 226 35.14 4.93 -8.86
CA LYS A 226 34.98 5.40 -10.25
C LYS A 226 33.89 6.45 -10.38
N VAL A 227 32.86 6.36 -9.56
CA VAL A 227 31.76 7.33 -9.52
C VAL A 227 31.37 7.61 -8.07
N LEU A 228 31.51 8.86 -7.66
CA LEU A 228 31.12 9.29 -6.31
C LEU A 228 29.62 9.03 -6.07
N PRO A 229 29.21 8.63 -4.85
CA PRO A 229 27.81 8.48 -4.49
C PRO A 229 27.02 9.80 -4.61
N GLN A 230 26.39 10.01 -5.76
CA GLN A 230 25.60 11.22 -6.06
C GLN A 230 24.35 10.95 -6.90
N TYR A 231 24.22 9.76 -7.47
CA TYR A 231 23.11 9.41 -8.34
C TYR A 231 21.99 8.74 -7.56
N ARG A 232 20.76 8.85 -8.07
CA ARG A 232 19.62 8.12 -7.53
C ARG A 232 19.75 6.63 -7.82
N ALA A 233 20.12 6.31 -9.06
CA ALA A 233 20.22 4.95 -9.54
C ALA A 233 21.32 4.85 -10.59
N ILE A 234 22.01 3.72 -10.59
CA ILE A 234 23.07 3.36 -11.52
C ILE A 234 22.79 1.93 -12.02
N HIS A 235 22.97 1.70 -13.31
CA HIS A 235 23.09 0.35 -13.86
C HIS A 235 24.45 0.19 -14.53
N ILE A 236 25.14 -0.90 -14.20
CA ILE A 236 26.38 -1.31 -14.85
C ILE A 236 25.99 -2.10 -16.11
N ILE A 237 26.31 -1.56 -17.28
CA ILE A 237 25.98 -2.18 -18.58
C ILE A 237 27.21 -2.78 -19.28
N GLY A 238 28.41 -2.43 -18.82
CA GLY A 238 29.67 -2.99 -19.29
C GLY A 238 30.83 -2.60 -18.37
N PRO A 239 32.07 -2.97 -18.72
CA PRO A 239 33.26 -2.66 -17.91
C PRO A 239 33.56 -1.17 -17.82
N ASP A 240 33.30 -0.41 -18.89
CA ASP A 240 33.63 1.02 -18.97
C ASP A 240 32.40 1.91 -19.18
N HIS A 241 31.20 1.34 -19.09
CA HIS A 241 29.94 2.03 -19.38
C HIS A 241 28.92 1.79 -18.29
N ILE A 242 28.32 2.88 -17.81
CA ILE A 242 27.19 2.84 -16.90
C ILE A 242 26.08 3.75 -17.41
N THR A 243 24.85 3.46 -16.99
CA THR A 243 23.75 4.42 -17.08
C THR A 243 23.43 4.92 -15.70
N VAL A 244 23.25 6.23 -15.57
CA VAL A 244 22.95 6.89 -14.30
C VAL A 244 21.65 7.67 -14.42
N ARG A 245 21.00 7.85 -13.28
CA ARG A 245 19.83 8.73 -13.16
C ARG A 245 19.97 9.56 -11.90
N LYS A 246 19.74 10.87 -12.01
CA LYS A 246 19.70 11.78 -10.85
C LYS A 246 18.37 11.66 -10.10
N ALA A 247 18.26 12.19 -8.89
CA ALA A 247 16.96 12.28 -8.23
C ALA A 247 16.00 13.15 -9.07
N ASP A 248 14.71 12.84 -9.02
CA ASP A 248 13.71 13.77 -9.54
C ASP A 248 13.77 15.05 -8.71
N GLU A 249 13.69 16.21 -9.38
CA GLU A 249 13.75 17.50 -8.70
C GLU A 249 12.37 18.12 -8.62
N TRP A 250 12.03 18.58 -7.42
CA TRP A 250 10.90 19.45 -7.17
C TRP A 250 11.38 20.90 -7.06
N LYS A 251 10.73 21.80 -7.79
CA LYS A 251 11.07 23.22 -7.85
C LYS A 251 9.90 24.06 -7.38
N LEU A 252 10.18 24.98 -6.47
CA LEU A 252 9.26 26.06 -6.10
C LEU A 252 9.58 27.27 -6.97
N MET A 253 8.55 27.82 -7.62
CA MET A 253 8.65 28.99 -8.48
C MET A 253 7.65 30.06 -8.02
N ASN A 254 7.99 31.34 -8.20
CA ASN A 254 7.02 32.43 -7.99
C ASN A 254 5.99 32.52 -9.14
N GLU A 255 5.03 33.44 -9.01
CA GLU A 255 4.02 33.76 -10.04
C GLU A 255 4.61 34.14 -11.42
N LYS A 256 5.87 34.60 -11.44
CA LYS A 256 6.62 34.93 -12.67
C LYS A 256 7.50 33.77 -13.14
N PHE A 257 7.29 32.57 -12.62
CA PHE A 257 8.04 31.35 -12.94
C PHE A 257 9.55 31.41 -12.70
N HIS A 258 10.02 32.29 -11.81
CA HIS A 258 11.41 32.28 -11.37
C HIS A 258 11.59 31.26 -10.24
N ASP A 259 12.63 30.44 -10.35
CA ASP A 259 12.99 29.46 -9.33
C ASP A 259 13.33 30.15 -8.00
N LEU A 260 12.70 29.68 -6.92
CA LEU A 260 12.94 30.12 -5.56
C LEU A 260 13.73 29.08 -4.77
N GLN A 261 13.34 27.80 -4.86
CA GLN A 261 13.96 26.71 -4.11
C GLN A 261 13.82 25.38 -4.86
N ARG A 262 14.75 24.46 -4.60
CA ARG A 262 14.75 23.11 -5.19
C ARG A 262 15.00 22.05 -4.12
N ILE A 263 14.38 20.88 -4.29
CA ILE A 263 14.66 19.72 -3.45
C ILE A 263 14.61 18.41 -4.25
N PRO A 264 15.57 17.49 -4.08
CA PRO A 264 15.48 16.17 -4.66
C PRO A 264 14.42 15.33 -3.92
N ALA A 265 13.42 14.83 -4.64
CA ALA A 265 12.42 13.92 -4.10
C ALA A 265 11.68 13.18 -5.23
N ASP A 266 11.32 11.93 -4.96
CA ASP A 266 10.48 11.14 -5.86
C ASP A 266 9.04 11.60 -5.80
N GLU A 267 8.64 12.00 -4.60
CA GLU A 267 7.29 12.40 -4.29
C GLU A 267 7.29 13.56 -3.29
N LEU A 268 6.37 14.50 -3.53
CA LEU A 268 6.04 15.58 -2.64
C LEU A 268 4.51 15.60 -2.51
N ILE A 269 4.00 15.41 -1.29
CA ILE A 269 2.56 15.36 -0.99
C ILE A 269 2.26 16.38 0.11
N TYR A 270 1.21 17.17 -0.06
CA TYR A 270 0.71 18.04 1.00
C TYR A 270 0.30 17.22 2.23
N ASN A 271 0.76 17.61 3.41
CA ASN A 271 0.68 16.82 4.64
C ASN A 271 0.12 17.62 5.82
N ASN A 272 -0.83 18.54 5.53
CA ASN A 272 -1.49 19.46 6.45
C ASN A 272 -0.56 20.50 7.11
N GLU A 273 -1.15 21.52 7.75
CA GLU A 273 -0.45 22.55 8.53
C GLU A 273 0.70 23.27 7.78
N GLY A 274 0.58 23.42 6.46
CA GLY A 274 1.60 24.07 5.62
C GLY A 274 2.87 23.22 5.42
N LEU A 275 2.81 21.93 5.75
CA LEU A 275 3.90 20.98 5.59
C LEU A 275 3.63 20.04 4.41
N TYR A 276 4.71 19.59 3.80
CA TYR A 276 4.69 18.59 2.75
C TYR A 276 5.55 17.41 3.18
N ARG A 277 5.04 16.20 2.95
CA ARG A 277 5.83 14.98 3.05
C ARG A 277 6.63 14.83 1.76
N ILE A 278 7.93 14.74 1.92
CA ILE A 278 8.85 14.34 0.85
C ILE A 278 9.15 12.85 0.99
N THR A 279 9.23 12.15 -0.13
CA THR A 279 9.71 10.77 -0.19
C THR A 279 10.86 10.68 -1.18
N LEU A 280 11.96 10.07 -0.76
CA LEU A 280 13.11 9.77 -1.60
C LEU A 280 13.66 8.39 -1.21
N ASN A 281 13.71 7.46 -2.18
CA ASN A 281 14.16 6.07 -1.95
C ASN A 281 13.43 5.38 -0.78
N ASN A 282 12.11 5.48 -0.76
CA ASN A 282 11.23 4.91 0.28
C ASN A 282 11.45 5.44 1.70
N LYS A 283 12.24 6.51 1.86
CA LYS A 283 12.34 7.26 3.11
C LYS A 283 11.59 8.57 2.99
N SER A 284 10.89 8.91 4.06
CA SER A 284 10.06 10.09 4.19
C SER A 284 10.65 11.11 5.16
N GLY A 285 10.44 12.38 4.83
CA GLY A 285 10.76 13.53 5.66
C GLY A 285 9.66 14.58 5.52
N LEU A 286 9.80 15.71 6.22
CA LEU A 286 8.89 16.85 6.12
C LEU A 286 9.65 18.07 5.66
N VAL A 287 9.02 18.85 4.78
CA VAL A 287 9.45 20.18 4.38
C VAL A 287 8.31 21.16 4.60
N SER A 288 8.64 22.44 4.74
CA SER A 288 7.63 23.49 4.64
C SER A 288 7.13 23.64 3.21
N ASP A 289 6.08 24.43 3.06
CA ASP A 289 5.56 24.97 1.81
C ASP A 289 6.52 25.86 1.01
N ILE A 290 7.65 26.29 1.58
CA ILE A 290 8.78 26.85 0.82
C ILE A 290 9.87 25.80 0.51
N LEU A 291 9.58 24.51 0.69
CA LEU A 291 10.52 23.40 0.52
C LEU A 291 11.72 23.40 1.49
N GLN A 292 11.65 24.14 2.61
CA GLN A 292 12.70 24.08 3.64
C GLN A 292 12.57 22.80 4.46
N PRO A 293 13.64 22.00 4.63
CA PRO A 293 13.63 20.81 5.47
C PRO A 293 13.22 21.11 6.90
N ARG A 294 12.22 20.36 7.39
CA ARG A 294 11.76 20.38 8.79
C ARG A 294 12.13 19.09 9.50
N TRP A 295 11.90 17.95 8.85
CA TRP A 295 12.30 16.64 9.35
C TRP A 295 13.21 15.93 8.35
N PRO A 296 14.20 15.15 8.81
CA PRO A 296 15.10 14.40 7.95
C PRO A 296 14.37 13.27 7.19
N LEU A 297 14.95 12.87 6.06
CA LEU A 297 14.54 11.71 5.25
C LEU A 297 14.98 10.39 5.90
N ASP A 298 14.42 10.07 7.06
CA ASP A 298 14.86 8.94 7.89
C ASP A 298 13.71 7.97 8.27
N TYR A 299 12.46 8.36 8.02
CA TYR A 299 11.28 7.58 8.37
C TYR A 299 10.84 6.69 7.21
N ASP A 300 10.29 5.52 7.45
CA ASP A 300 9.66 4.71 6.37
C ASP A 300 8.35 5.36 5.90
N TYR A 301 7.68 6.07 6.81
CA TYR A 301 6.43 6.76 6.54
C TYR A 301 6.19 7.86 7.58
N ILE A 302 5.60 8.96 7.13
CA ILE A 302 5.09 10.03 7.99
C ILE A 302 3.62 10.25 7.58
N GLY A 303 2.70 10.12 8.53
CA GLY A 303 1.29 10.40 8.32
C GLY A 303 0.98 11.90 8.27
N PRO A 304 -0.27 12.28 7.99
CA PRO A 304 -0.71 13.67 8.05
C PRO A 304 -0.39 14.30 9.40
N VAL A 305 0.10 15.54 9.38
CA VAL A 305 0.32 16.31 10.62
C VAL A 305 -1.03 16.83 11.10
N ASN A 306 -1.38 16.53 12.35
CA ASN A 306 -2.55 17.09 13.00
C ASN A 306 -2.18 17.46 14.44
N ASP A 307 -2.59 18.65 14.88
CA ASP A 307 -2.32 19.17 16.22
C ASP A 307 -0.82 19.17 16.57
N GLN A 308 0.02 19.57 15.60
CA GLN A 308 1.48 19.58 15.74
C GLN A 308 2.10 18.19 16.03
N GLN A 309 1.39 17.11 15.68
CA GLN A 309 1.83 15.73 15.85
C GLN A 309 1.67 14.93 14.56
N ALA A 310 2.50 13.91 14.37
CA ALA A 310 2.40 13.00 13.24
C ALA A 310 2.63 11.55 13.67
N ILE A 311 1.81 10.64 13.13
CA ILE A 311 2.10 9.21 13.18
C ILE A 311 3.31 8.96 12.28
N VAL A 312 4.31 8.26 12.80
CA VAL A 312 5.51 7.91 12.03
C VAL A 312 5.68 6.41 12.00
N LYS A 313 6.33 5.92 10.95
CA LYS A 313 6.86 4.57 10.88
C LYS A 313 8.36 4.63 10.67
N LYS A 314 9.12 3.90 11.46
CA LYS A 314 10.56 3.73 11.28
C LYS A 314 10.94 2.30 11.65
N ASP A 315 11.76 1.68 10.80
CA ASP A 315 12.21 0.29 10.92
C ASP A 315 11.05 -0.70 11.12
N GLY A 316 9.95 -0.48 10.38
CA GLY A 316 8.77 -1.34 10.45
C GLY A 316 7.80 -1.04 11.61
N LYS A 317 8.19 -0.22 12.60
CA LYS A 317 7.39 0.08 13.79
C LYS A 317 6.79 1.48 13.75
N PHE A 318 5.64 1.66 14.39
CA PHE A 318 4.90 2.91 14.48
C PHE A 318 5.08 3.60 15.83
N GLY A 319 5.06 4.94 15.79
CA GLY A 319 5.01 5.83 16.95
C GLY A 319 4.27 7.12 16.62
N LEU A 320 4.12 8.00 17.62
CA LEU A 320 3.51 9.32 17.48
C LEU A 320 4.50 10.36 17.99
N LEU A 321 4.94 11.26 17.11
CA LEU A 321 5.92 12.30 17.44
C LEU A 321 5.30 13.68 17.33
N ARG A 322 5.79 14.63 18.13
CA ARG A 322 5.56 16.06 17.92
C ARG A 322 6.43 16.58 16.78
N LEU A 323 6.11 17.76 16.23
CA LEU A 323 6.92 18.41 15.19
C LEU A 323 8.37 18.71 15.58
N ASN A 324 8.70 18.79 16.87
CA ASN A 324 10.09 18.85 17.34
C ASN A 324 10.77 17.47 17.47
N GLN A 325 10.16 16.43 16.89
CA GLN A 325 10.59 15.02 16.91
C GLN A 325 10.64 14.37 18.30
N THR A 326 10.05 14.99 19.32
CA THR A 326 9.88 14.35 20.63
C THR A 326 8.78 13.28 20.58
N ALA A 327 9.04 12.11 21.14
CA ALA A 327 8.07 11.03 21.17
C ALA A 327 6.95 11.32 22.18
N VAL A 328 5.71 11.29 21.68
CA VAL A 328 4.49 11.19 22.50
C VAL A 328 4.21 9.71 22.77
N ILE A 329 4.22 8.91 21.71
CA ILE A 329 4.21 7.45 21.78
C ILE A 329 5.50 6.94 21.11
N PRO A 330 6.30 6.11 21.80
CA PRO A 330 7.56 5.63 21.25
C PRO A 330 7.35 4.78 20.00
N ILE A 331 8.33 4.78 19.09
CA ILE A 331 8.30 3.99 17.86
C ILE A 331 8.58 2.52 18.20
N ALA A 332 7.55 1.79 18.63
CA ALA A 332 7.69 0.43 19.14
C ALA A 332 6.50 -0.49 18.80
N PHE A 333 5.49 0.03 18.09
CA PHE A 333 4.22 -0.67 17.89
C PHE A 333 4.08 -1.20 16.46
N ASP A 334 3.38 -2.30 16.28
CA ASP A 334 3.11 -2.88 14.95
C ASP A 334 1.97 -2.15 14.24
N SER A 335 1.10 -1.49 14.99
CA SER A 335 0.08 -0.57 14.46
C SER A 335 -0.22 0.53 15.47
N LEU A 336 -0.58 1.71 14.95
CA LEU A 336 -0.99 2.87 15.71
C LEU A 336 -2.09 3.60 14.94
N CYS A 337 -3.16 3.99 15.63
CA CYS A 337 -4.28 4.73 15.06
C CYS A 337 -4.69 5.86 16.00
N THR A 338 -5.06 7.01 15.43
CA THR A 338 -5.57 8.16 16.20
C THR A 338 -7.02 8.47 15.81
N GLN A 339 -7.85 8.86 16.78
CA GLN A 339 -9.26 9.23 16.57
C GLN A 339 -9.73 10.10 17.74
N GLN A 340 -10.26 11.30 17.48
CA GLN A 340 -10.90 12.16 18.50
C GLN A 340 -10.08 12.34 19.81
N GLY A 341 -8.77 12.53 19.71
CA GLY A 341 -7.88 12.67 20.87
C GLY A 341 -7.48 11.37 21.57
N PHE A 342 -7.88 10.22 21.03
CA PHE A 342 -7.48 8.89 21.49
C PHE A 342 -6.43 8.28 20.58
N VAL A 343 -5.48 7.56 21.17
CA VAL A 343 -4.41 6.86 20.47
C VAL A 343 -4.49 5.38 20.80
N ARG A 344 -4.86 4.55 19.83
CA ARG A 344 -4.87 3.09 19.96
C ARG A 344 -3.58 2.54 19.40
N THR A 345 -2.93 1.67 20.17
CA THR A 345 -1.67 1.05 19.78
C THR A 345 -1.78 -0.46 19.85
N MET A 346 -1.03 -1.17 19.01
CA MET A 346 -1.04 -2.61 18.96
C MET A 346 0.38 -3.16 18.80
N LYS A 347 0.71 -4.17 19.61
CA LYS A 347 1.93 -4.98 19.46
C LYS A 347 1.55 -6.40 19.07
N LYS A 348 2.31 -7.01 18.15
CA LYS A 348 2.21 -8.44 17.83
C LYS A 348 3.33 -9.20 18.51
N SER A 349 2.98 -10.29 19.19
CA SER A 349 3.93 -11.24 19.76
C SER A 349 3.37 -12.66 19.68
N GLY A 350 4.12 -13.60 19.11
CA GLY A 350 3.70 -15.02 18.99
C GLY A 350 2.36 -15.20 18.26
N GLY A 351 2.08 -14.39 17.23
CA GLY A 351 0.81 -14.42 16.49
C GLY A 351 -0.38 -13.75 17.20
N LYS A 352 -0.24 -13.33 18.46
CA LYS A 352 -1.27 -12.63 19.22
C LYS A 352 -1.09 -11.11 19.12
N SER A 353 -2.20 -10.38 19.07
CA SER A 353 -2.22 -8.91 19.11
C SER A 353 -2.49 -8.45 20.54
N SER A 354 -1.84 -7.37 20.96
CA SER A 354 -1.99 -6.75 22.27
C SER A 354 -2.29 -5.27 22.07
N TRP A 355 -3.56 -4.90 22.21
CA TRP A 355 -4.08 -3.55 22.05
C TRP A 355 -4.12 -2.79 23.37
N GLU A 356 -3.73 -1.52 23.31
CA GLU A 356 -3.70 -0.60 24.44
C GLU A 356 -4.18 0.79 24.01
N LEU A 357 -4.86 1.49 24.92
CA LEU A 357 -5.38 2.84 24.70
C LEU A 357 -4.51 3.87 25.41
N TYR A 358 -4.21 4.97 24.72
CA TYR A 358 -3.47 6.12 25.19
C TYR A 358 -4.24 7.41 24.85
N ASP A 359 -3.90 8.52 25.51
CA ASP A 359 -4.25 9.86 25.02
C ASP A 359 -3.16 10.47 24.13
N THR A 360 -3.44 11.66 23.59
CA THR A 360 -2.52 12.46 22.76
C THR A 360 -1.35 13.08 23.55
N PHE A 361 -1.26 12.84 24.85
CA PHE A 361 -0.10 13.20 25.68
C PHE A 361 0.80 12.00 25.95
N GLY A 362 0.43 10.80 25.50
CA GLY A 362 1.20 9.58 25.67
C GLY A 362 0.89 8.82 26.96
N ILE A 363 -0.18 9.20 27.68
CA ILE A 363 -0.59 8.55 28.93
C ILE A 363 -1.47 7.35 28.59
N ARG A 364 -1.02 6.17 29.01
CA ARG A 364 -1.80 4.93 28.90
C ARG A 364 -3.06 5.02 29.76
N LYS A 365 -4.22 4.77 29.15
CA LYS A 365 -5.54 4.80 29.79
C LYS A 365 -6.00 3.43 30.28
N THR A 366 -5.77 2.39 29.50
CA THR A 366 -6.16 1.02 29.88
C THR A 366 -5.19 0.40 30.88
N ASN A 367 -5.70 -0.26 31.92
CA ASN A 367 -4.88 -0.94 32.94
C ASN A 367 -4.26 -2.27 32.49
N LYS A 368 -4.84 -2.91 31.47
CA LYS A 368 -4.39 -4.15 30.84
C LYS A 368 -4.38 -4.01 29.32
N SER A 369 -3.95 -5.05 28.60
CA SER A 369 -4.05 -5.12 27.15
C SER A 369 -5.17 -6.06 26.71
N TYR A 370 -5.63 -5.88 25.48
CA TYR A 370 -6.74 -6.63 24.88
C TYR A 370 -6.30 -7.32 23.58
N ASP A 371 -6.90 -8.45 23.24
CA ASP A 371 -6.61 -9.17 21.99
C ASP A 371 -7.04 -8.35 20.76
N PHE A 372 -8.09 -7.55 20.93
CA PHE A 372 -8.64 -6.65 19.93
C PHE A 372 -9.25 -5.42 20.59
N MET A 373 -9.16 -4.28 19.92
CA MET A 373 -9.82 -3.03 20.32
C MET A 373 -10.28 -2.29 19.08
N ASP A 374 -11.57 -2.01 18.97
CA ASP A 374 -12.14 -1.28 17.84
C ASP A 374 -12.06 0.25 18.03
N ARG A 375 -12.60 1.00 17.06
CA ARG A 375 -12.76 2.45 17.09
C ARG A 375 -13.72 2.88 18.20
N PHE A 376 -13.56 4.11 18.67
CA PHE A 376 -14.52 4.71 19.59
C PHE A 376 -15.84 4.92 18.86
N ASN A 377 -16.94 4.42 19.42
CA ASN A 377 -18.27 4.50 18.82
C ASN A 377 -19.11 5.70 19.33
N GLY A 378 -18.51 6.59 20.13
CA GLY A 378 -19.19 7.71 20.79
C GLY A 378 -19.52 7.44 22.26
N LYS A 379 -19.57 6.17 22.69
CA LYS A 379 -19.83 5.77 24.08
C LYS A 379 -18.66 5.03 24.70
N PHE A 380 -18.12 4.04 24.00
CA PHE A 380 -17.05 3.16 24.47
C PHE A 380 -16.20 2.64 23.30
N PHE A 381 -15.12 1.93 23.64
CA PHE A 381 -14.35 1.12 22.71
C PHE A 381 -14.75 -0.35 22.89
N PRO A 382 -15.31 -1.01 21.85
CA PRO A 382 -15.47 -2.45 21.84
C PRO A 382 -14.09 -3.12 21.96
N VAL A 383 -13.95 -4.05 22.90
CA VAL A 383 -12.71 -4.78 23.14
C VAL A 383 -12.95 -6.28 23.18
N LYS A 384 -11.91 -7.06 22.89
CA LYS A 384 -11.93 -8.52 23.02
C LYS A 384 -10.80 -8.97 23.92
N ASN A 385 -11.08 -9.87 24.85
CA ASN A 385 -10.09 -10.50 25.71
C ASN A 385 -10.41 -11.98 25.87
N ARG A 386 -9.40 -12.83 25.63
CA ARG A 386 -9.51 -14.30 25.65
C ARG A 386 -10.66 -14.83 24.80
N GLY A 387 -10.92 -14.22 23.65
CA GLY A 387 -11.97 -14.66 22.73
C GLY A 387 -13.36 -14.09 23.00
N HIS A 388 -13.57 -13.33 24.07
CA HIS A 388 -14.86 -12.77 24.45
C HIS A 388 -14.88 -11.24 24.35
N TRP A 389 -16.03 -10.69 24.00
CA TRP A 389 -16.25 -9.26 23.83
C TRP A 389 -16.69 -8.58 25.13
N GLY A 390 -16.24 -7.33 25.28
CA GLY A 390 -16.59 -6.39 26.33
C GLY A 390 -16.34 -4.96 25.86
N ALA A 391 -16.33 -4.00 26.77
CA ALA A 391 -16.16 -2.59 26.44
C ALA A 391 -15.32 -1.84 27.47
N VAL A 392 -14.47 -0.92 26.98
CA VAL A 392 -13.76 0.05 27.81
C VAL A 392 -14.25 1.46 27.51
N ASP A 393 -14.36 2.31 28.53
CA ASP A 393 -14.77 3.71 28.34
C ASP A 393 -13.66 4.61 27.83
N ARG A 394 -13.98 5.90 27.66
CA ARG A 394 -13.04 6.93 27.21
C ARG A 394 -11.85 7.17 28.17
N TYR A 395 -11.93 6.67 29.41
CA TYR A 395 -10.87 6.75 30.41
C TYR A 395 -10.07 5.45 30.49
N GLY A 396 -10.40 4.45 29.67
CA GLY A 396 -9.74 3.15 29.62
C GLY A 396 -10.18 2.17 30.70
N LYS A 397 -11.26 2.46 31.43
CA LYS A 397 -11.84 1.56 32.44
C LYS A 397 -12.78 0.58 31.76
N GLU A 398 -12.67 -0.70 32.11
CA GLU A 398 -13.60 -1.73 31.66
C GLU A 398 -14.99 -1.47 32.27
N GLN A 399 -15.97 -1.20 31.42
CA GLN A 399 -17.36 -0.96 31.79
C GLN A 399 -18.23 -2.18 31.56
N ILE A 400 -17.98 -2.93 30.48
CA ILE A 400 -18.64 -4.19 30.16
C ILE A 400 -17.58 -5.28 30.17
N ALA A 401 -17.76 -6.30 31.00
CA ALA A 401 -16.81 -7.38 31.14
C ALA A 401 -16.66 -8.17 29.83
N CYS A 402 -15.45 -8.64 29.53
CA CYS A 402 -15.19 -9.48 28.37
C CYS A 402 -15.69 -10.92 28.57
N VAL A 403 -17.01 -11.11 28.53
CA VAL A 403 -17.67 -12.42 28.71
C VAL A 403 -18.68 -12.75 27.60
N TYR A 404 -18.93 -11.81 26.68
CA TYR A 404 -19.96 -11.92 25.65
C TYR A 404 -19.42 -12.53 24.36
N ASP A 405 -20.27 -13.22 23.61
CA ASP A 405 -19.92 -13.77 22.29
C ASP A 405 -19.86 -12.68 21.23
N SER A 406 -20.66 -11.61 21.39
CA SER A 406 -20.67 -10.44 20.52
C SER A 406 -21.31 -9.22 21.21
N LEU A 407 -20.87 -8.01 20.83
CA LEU A 407 -21.59 -6.76 21.04
C LEU A 407 -22.16 -6.31 19.70
N LEU A 408 -23.45 -6.01 19.65
CA LEU A 408 -24.18 -5.69 18.42
C LEU A 408 -24.41 -4.17 18.31
N GLN A 409 -25.65 -3.72 18.50
CA GLN A 409 -26.06 -2.32 18.47
C GLN A 409 -26.04 -1.70 19.87
N HIS A 410 -25.92 -0.38 19.94
CA HIS A 410 -26.01 0.38 21.18
C HIS A 410 -26.75 1.71 20.95
N ASN A 411 -27.29 2.27 22.02
CA ASN A 411 -27.80 3.64 22.08
C ASN A 411 -27.14 4.37 23.26
N ASP A 412 -27.77 5.45 23.76
CA ASP A 412 -27.22 6.25 24.85
C ASP A 412 -27.10 5.52 26.20
N SER A 413 -27.85 4.44 26.41
CA SER A 413 -27.97 3.78 27.71
C SER A 413 -27.84 2.24 27.64
N LEU A 414 -28.07 1.63 26.47
CA LEU A 414 -28.21 0.19 26.29
C LEU A 414 -27.30 -0.35 25.20
N VAL A 415 -26.95 -1.63 25.33
CA VAL A 415 -26.21 -2.42 24.35
C VAL A 415 -26.90 -3.76 24.15
N THR A 416 -27.08 -4.13 22.89
CA THR A 416 -27.52 -5.48 22.50
C THR A 416 -26.31 -6.40 22.38
N ILE A 417 -26.42 -7.60 22.92
CA ILE A 417 -25.31 -8.55 23.05
C ILE A 417 -25.73 -9.95 22.58
N ILE A 418 -24.74 -10.80 22.32
CA ILE A 418 -24.94 -12.25 22.24
C ILE A 418 -24.20 -12.89 23.42
N PHE A 419 -24.89 -13.72 24.20
CA PHE A 419 -24.34 -14.49 25.30
C PHE A 419 -24.79 -15.94 25.22
N LYS A 420 -23.82 -16.86 25.08
CA LYS A 420 -24.05 -18.29 24.88
C LYS A 420 -25.01 -18.54 23.70
N GLY A 421 -24.81 -17.83 22.60
CA GLY A 421 -25.63 -17.93 21.38
C GLY A 421 -27.04 -17.33 21.45
N ASN A 422 -27.39 -16.63 22.54
CA ASN A 422 -28.71 -16.00 22.73
C ASN A 422 -28.58 -14.47 22.81
N TYR A 423 -29.61 -13.74 22.38
CA TYR A 423 -29.66 -12.28 22.28
C TYR A 423 -30.15 -11.63 23.56
N GLY A 424 -29.42 -10.65 24.08
CA GLY A 424 -29.77 -9.95 25.31
C GLY A 424 -29.57 -8.44 25.23
N ILE A 425 -30.08 -7.72 26.23
CA ILE A 425 -29.89 -6.26 26.37
C ILE A 425 -29.33 -5.97 27.76
N ILE A 426 -28.23 -5.22 27.79
CA ILE A 426 -27.56 -4.75 29.01
C ILE A 426 -27.44 -3.23 28.99
N THR A 427 -27.23 -2.62 30.16
CA THR A 427 -26.82 -1.23 30.28
C THR A 427 -25.33 -1.06 29.93
N LEU A 428 -24.91 0.19 29.76
CA LEU A 428 -23.47 0.53 29.63
C LEU A 428 -22.63 0.14 30.86
N GLN A 429 -23.25 -0.14 32.02
CA GLN A 429 -22.60 -0.60 33.25
C GLN A 429 -22.70 -2.12 33.46
N ASP A 430 -22.97 -2.88 32.39
CA ASP A 430 -23.02 -4.35 32.42
C ASP A 430 -24.16 -4.92 33.29
N GLN A 431 -25.30 -4.23 33.34
CA GLN A 431 -26.48 -4.68 34.07
C GLN A 431 -27.56 -5.18 33.10
N TRP A 432 -28.12 -6.35 33.37
CA TRP A 432 -29.21 -6.92 32.57
C TRP A 432 -30.46 -6.05 32.59
N ARG A 433 -30.97 -5.74 31.39
CA ARG A 433 -32.31 -5.17 31.17
C ARG A 433 -33.24 -6.16 30.51
N MET A 434 -32.69 -6.98 29.61
CA MET A 434 -33.37 -8.13 29.04
C MET A 434 -32.42 -9.33 29.05
N PRO A 435 -32.73 -10.42 29.79
CA PRO A 435 -31.89 -11.61 29.80
C PRO A 435 -31.87 -12.29 28.42
N PRO A 436 -30.87 -13.12 28.11
CA PRO A 436 -30.70 -13.69 26.77
C PRO A 436 -31.88 -14.56 26.32
N GLN A 437 -32.38 -14.29 25.10
CA GLN A 437 -33.46 -14.99 24.41
C GLN A 437 -32.98 -15.55 23.07
N LYS A 438 -33.69 -16.53 22.51
CA LYS A 438 -33.30 -17.18 21.25
C LYS A 438 -33.45 -16.28 20.01
N ASN A 439 -34.42 -15.38 20.04
CA ASN A 439 -34.83 -14.61 18.87
C ASN A 439 -33.91 -13.39 18.66
N PRO A 440 -33.53 -13.08 17.41
CA PRO A 440 -32.78 -11.87 17.10
C PRO A 440 -33.52 -10.60 17.51
N ILE A 441 -32.78 -9.63 18.03
CA ILE A 441 -33.30 -8.33 18.44
C ILE A 441 -32.59 -7.18 17.74
N GLN A 442 -33.30 -6.07 17.53
CA GLN A 442 -32.78 -4.79 17.07
C GLN A 442 -33.18 -3.70 18.06
N LEU A 443 -32.20 -2.94 18.56
CA LEU A 443 -32.44 -1.89 19.54
C LEU A 443 -33.07 -0.67 18.87
N LEU A 444 -34.02 -0.05 19.53
CA LEU A 444 -34.68 1.19 19.10
C LEU A 444 -34.43 2.33 20.12
N PRO A 445 -34.74 3.58 19.76
CA PRO A 445 -34.82 4.70 20.71
C PRO A 445 -35.82 4.47 21.85
N ASP A 446 -35.74 5.30 22.88
CA ASP A 446 -36.66 5.33 24.03
C ASP A 446 -36.84 4.00 24.80
N ASN A 447 -35.80 3.16 24.83
CA ASN A 447 -35.81 1.85 25.48
C ASN A 447 -36.82 0.85 24.88
N HIS A 448 -36.95 0.84 23.55
CA HIS A 448 -37.71 -0.17 22.82
C HIS A 448 -36.78 -1.08 22.01
N TYR A 449 -37.31 -2.21 21.56
CA TYR A 449 -36.61 -3.08 20.62
C TYR A 449 -37.59 -3.82 19.72
N LEU A 450 -37.09 -4.23 18.55
CA LEU A 450 -37.77 -5.18 17.68
C LEU A 450 -37.23 -6.58 17.96
N GLU A 451 -38.11 -7.56 18.11
CA GLU A 451 -37.78 -8.98 18.19
C GLU A 451 -38.32 -9.69 16.96
N LYS A 452 -37.47 -10.45 16.27
CA LYS A 452 -37.86 -11.23 15.10
C LYS A 452 -38.10 -12.69 15.47
N GLN A 453 -39.33 -13.16 15.28
CA GLN A 453 -39.70 -14.55 15.49
C GLN A 453 -40.37 -15.08 14.21
N ASP A 454 -39.69 -15.98 13.51
CA ASP A 454 -40.11 -16.51 12.20
C ASP A 454 -40.39 -15.39 11.18
N SER A 455 -41.64 -15.27 10.70
CA SER A 455 -42.10 -14.21 9.79
C SER A 455 -42.65 -12.97 10.52
N LEU A 456 -42.79 -13.02 11.84
CA LEU A 456 -43.35 -11.94 12.65
C LEU A 456 -42.25 -11.06 13.25
N LEU A 457 -42.53 -9.77 13.26
CA LEU A 457 -41.72 -8.75 13.90
C LEU A 457 -42.54 -8.14 15.05
N PHE A 458 -42.00 -8.21 16.26
CA PHE A 458 -42.64 -7.69 17.48
C PHE A 458 -41.92 -6.42 17.93
N LEU A 459 -42.65 -5.31 18.06
CA LEU A 459 -42.20 -4.13 18.79
C LEU A 459 -42.48 -4.33 20.28
N LYS A 460 -41.43 -4.26 21.09
CA LYS A 460 -41.49 -4.45 22.54
C LYS A 460 -40.86 -3.30 23.30
N ASP A 461 -41.38 -3.05 24.50
CA ASP A 461 -40.69 -2.24 25.50
C ASP A 461 -39.54 -3.02 26.14
N ILE A 462 -38.64 -2.34 26.86
CA ILE A 462 -37.52 -2.98 27.54
C ILE A 462 -37.93 -3.99 28.63
N SER A 463 -39.18 -3.92 29.13
CA SER A 463 -39.72 -4.88 30.09
C SER A 463 -40.20 -6.18 29.42
N GLY A 464 -40.26 -6.20 28.08
CA GLY A 464 -40.67 -7.34 27.28
C GLY A 464 -42.13 -7.35 26.87
N ASN A 465 -42.89 -6.29 27.14
CA ASN A 465 -44.29 -6.19 26.73
C ASN A 465 -44.38 -5.91 25.23
N THR A 466 -45.21 -6.68 24.51
CA THR A 466 -45.52 -6.43 23.10
C THR A 466 -46.43 -5.21 22.97
N LEU A 467 -45.97 -4.21 22.23
CA LEU A 467 -46.69 -2.97 21.95
C LEU A 467 -47.34 -3.00 20.55
N TYR A 468 -46.68 -3.66 19.60
CA TYR A 468 -47.16 -3.83 18.23
C TYR A 468 -46.52 -5.07 17.61
N PHE A 469 -47.16 -5.67 16.60
CA PHE A 469 -46.58 -6.75 15.82
C PHE A 469 -47.08 -6.73 14.38
N THR A 470 -46.24 -7.19 13.46
CA THR A 470 -46.59 -7.29 12.04
C THR A 470 -45.76 -8.37 11.34
N ASP A 471 -46.29 -8.91 10.25
CA ASP A 471 -45.60 -9.75 9.27
C ASP A 471 -45.13 -8.97 8.03
N HIS A 472 -45.41 -7.66 7.97
CA HIS A 472 -45.01 -6.77 6.89
C HIS A 472 -43.61 -6.19 7.08
N GLN A 473 -43.04 -5.63 6.00
CA GLN A 473 -41.77 -4.93 6.08
C GLN A 473 -41.92 -3.63 6.87
N VAL A 474 -41.02 -3.45 7.84
CA VAL A 474 -40.92 -2.24 8.65
C VAL A 474 -39.58 -1.56 8.40
N THR A 475 -39.63 -0.25 8.17
CA THR A 475 -38.45 0.63 8.14
C THR A 475 -38.38 1.42 9.44
N VAL A 476 -37.22 1.48 10.07
CA VAL A 476 -37.00 2.22 11.33
C VAL A 476 -36.50 3.63 11.02
N PHE A 477 -37.18 4.65 11.54
CA PHE A 477 -36.78 6.06 11.52
C PHE A 477 -36.35 6.52 12.93
N GLU A 478 -35.89 7.77 13.06
CA GLU A 478 -35.38 8.29 14.34
C GLU A 478 -36.44 8.37 15.45
N ASP A 479 -37.70 8.62 15.09
CA ASP A 479 -38.80 8.87 16.03
C ASP A 479 -40.01 7.93 15.83
N HIS A 480 -40.03 7.12 14.77
CA HIS A 480 -41.13 6.21 14.45
C HIS A 480 -40.69 5.01 13.59
N LEU A 481 -41.64 4.11 13.36
CA LEU A 481 -41.55 3.00 12.42
C LEU A 481 -42.49 3.24 11.24
N VAL A 482 -42.10 2.86 10.02
CA VAL A 482 -43.00 2.84 8.87
C VAL A 482 -43.25 1.40 8.45
N GLU A 483 -44.50 0.96 8.58
CA GLU A 483 -45.00 -0.28 8.00
C GLU A 483 -45.54 -0.01 6.60
N ARG A 484 -45.13 -0.81 5.61
CA ARG A 484 -45.69 -0.76 4.26
C ARG A 484 -46.55 -1.99 3.99
N LEU A 485 -47.82 -1.75 3.71
CA LEU A 485 -48.79 -2.77 3.32
C LEU A 485 -48.69 -3.12 1.83
N SER A 486 -49.23 -4.27 1.45
CA SER A 486 -49.23 -4.77 0.06
C SER A 486 -50.06 -3.94 -0.92
N ASP A 487 -51.00 -3.12 -0.45
CA ASP A 487 -51.81 -2.20 -1.27
C ASP A 487 -51.13 -0.83 -1.50
N GLY A 488 -49.93 -0.63 -0.93
CA GLY A 488 -49.19 0.62 -1.01
C GLY A 488 -49.53 1.63 0.09
N THR A 489 -50.43 1.30 1.02
CA THR A 489 -50.65 2.11 2.21
C THR A 489 -49.43 2.08 3.11
N GLU A 490 -49.03 3.25 3.60
CA GLU A 490 -47.95 3.41 4.59
C GLU A 490 -48.55 3.84 5.93
N LYS A 491 -48.14 3.16 7.00
CA LYS A 491 -48.49 3.52 8.37
C LYS A 491 -47.25 3.94 9.12
N GLU A 492 -47.28 5.15 9.68
CA GLU A 492 -46.30 5.59 10.66
C GLU A 492 -46.76 5.15 12.05
N ILE A 493 -45.90 4.46 12.79
CA ILE A 493 -46.19 3.83 14.08
C ILE A 493 -45.16 4.34 15.09
N SER A 494 -45.63 4.91 16.20
CA SER A 494 -44.74 5.34 17.30
C SER A 494 -44.09 4.14 17.98
N PHE A 495 -43.01 4.37 18.73
CA PHE A 495 -42.39 3.30 19.53
C PHE A 495 -43.29 2.77 20.66
N GLN A 496 -44.38 3.48 20.99
CA GLN A 496 -45.44 2.99 21.89
C GLN A 496 -46.48 2.11 21.16
N GLY A 497 -46.28 1.81 19.87
CA GLY A 497 -47.18 0.99 19.07
C GLY A 497 -48.44 1.71 18.56
N GLN A 498 -48.49 3.04 18.66
CA GLN A 498 -49.65 3.82 18.19
C GLN A 498 -49.45 4.23 16.74
N ILE A 499 -50.47 4.05 15.89
CA ILE A 499 -50.45 4.55 14.51
C ILE A 499 -50.57 6.08 14.58
N ILE A 500 -49.48 6.78 14.24
CA ILE A 500 -49.37 8.25 14.24
C ILE A 500 -50.09 8.81 13.02
N SER A 501 -49.83 8.22 11.85
CA SER A 501 -50.43 8.64 10.60
C SER A 501 -50.65 7.44 9.68
N ARG A 502 -51.65 7.57 8.83
CA ARG A 502 -51.93 6.63 7.75
C ARG A 502 -51.97 7.42 6.46
N LYS A 503 -50.95 7.21 5.62
CA LYS A 503 -50.90 7.82 4.31
C LYS A 503 -51.53 6.87 3.32
N GLU A 504 -52.78 7.17 2.98
CA GLU A 504 -53.38 6.60 1.79
C GLU A 504 -52.63 7.11 0.55
N PRO A 505 -52.52 6.32 -0.51
CA PRO A 505 -51.86 6.75 -1.74
C PRO A 505 -52.52 8.03 -2.27
N VAL A 506 -51.75 9.12 -2.31
CA VAL A 506 -52.23 10.42 -2.82
C VAL A 506 -52.39 10.33 -4.33
N ILE A 507 -53.64 10.40 -4.80
CA ILE A 507 -53.94 10.60 -6.22
C ILE A 507 -53.85 12.09 -6.51
N ILE A 508 -52.64 12.59 -6.74
CA ILE A 508 -52.50 13.81 -7.55
C ILE A 508 -52.92 13.36 -8.95
N VAL A 509 -53.96 13.95 -9.55
CA VAL A 509 -54.21 13.76 -11.00
C VAL A 509 -53.21 14.63 -11.79
N ALA A 510 -51.94 14.51 -11.44
CA ALA A 510 -50.77 14.98 -12.15
C ALA A 510 -49.70 13.96 -11.77
N GLU A 511 -49.16 13.29 -12.77
CA GLU A 511 -48.17 12.24 -12.60
C GLU A 511 -46.87 12.77 -11.95
N ARG A 512 -46.58 14.09 -12.06
CA ARG A 512 -45.37 14.74 -11.53
C ARG A 512 -45.46 16.28 -11.44
N THR A 513 -44.74 16.92 -10.51
CA THR A 513 -44.55 18.39 -10.42
C THR A 513 -43.06 18.76 -10.35
N PHE A 514 -42.71 19.97 -10.82
CA PHE A 514 -41.34 20.50 -10.90
C PHE A 514 -41.15 21.74 -10.01
N ARG A 515 -39.92 22.24 -9.88
CA ARG A 515 -39.62 23.47 -9.13
C ARG A 515 -40.25 24.68 -9.81
N GLU A 516 -40.61 25.69 -9.01
CA GLU A 516 -41.06 26.99 -9.49
C GLU A 516 -39.88 27.79 -10.09
N SER A 517 -40.11 28.40 -11.25
CA SER A 517 -39.15 29.25 -11.94
C SER A 517 -39.86 30.41 -12.63
N GLU A 518 -39.45 31.65 -12.30
CA GLU A 518 -39.97 32.91 -12.83
C GLU A 518 -41.52 33.07 -12.86
N GLY A 519 -42.19 32.54 -11.84
CA GLY A 519 -43.63 32.64 -11.60
C GLY A 519 -44.46 31.45 -12.10
N LEU A 520 -43.82 30.38 -12.57
CA LEU A 520 -44.47 29.20 -13.16
C LEU A 520 -43.91 27.89 -12.58
N ILE A 521 -44.79 26.91 -12.43
CA ILE A 521 -44.46 25.56 -11.93
C ILE A 521 -44.73 24.56 -13.06
N GLY A 522 -43.71 23.81 -13.47
CA GLY A 522 -43.87 22.72 -14.42
C GLY A 522 -44.68 21.57 -13.84
N ILE A 523 -45.57 20.97 -14.65
CA ILE A 523 -46.40 19.82 -14.25
C ILE A 523 -46.42 18.77 -15.35
N LYS A 524 -46.62 17.50 -14.98
CA LYS A 524 -46.96 16.40 -15.90
C LYS A 524 -48.37 15.91 -15.61
N ARG A 525 -49.25 15.95 -16.61
CA ARG A 525 -50.63 15.46 -16.53
C ARG A 525 -51.01 14.86 -17.88
N ASP A 526 -51.71 13.72 -17.87
CA ASP A 526 -52.12 12.97 -19.06
C ASP A 526 -50.93 12.61 -19.98
N GLY A 527 -49.82 12.19 -19.39
CA GLY A 527 -48.58 11.85 -20.10
C GLY A 527 -47.83 13.03 -20.73
N LYS A 528 -48.33 14.26 -20.63
CA LYS A 528 -47.76 15.47 -21.23
C LYS A 528 -47.40 16.52 -20.18
N PHE A 529 -46.52 17.44 -20.56
CA PHE A 529 -46.00 18.49 -19.69
C PHE A 529 -46.57 19.86 -20.07
N GLY A 530 -46.79 20.69 -19.05
CA GLY A 530 -47.26 22.07 -19.15
C GLY A 530 -46.84 22.86 -17.91
N PHE A 531 -47.36 24.07 -17.75
CA PHE A 531 -47.03 24.93 -16.62
C PHE A 531 -48.30 25.50 -15.97
N VAL A 532 -48.28 25.56 -14.65
CA VAL A 532 -49.30 26.24 -13.84
C VAL A 532 -48.70 27.45 -13.15
N ASP A 533 -49.54 28.39 -12.73
CA ASP A 533 -49.11 29.45 -11.82
C ASP A 533 -49.06 28.95 -10.36
N ASN A 534 -48.61 29.83 -9.46
CA ASN A 534 -48.52 29.55 -8.02
C ASN A 534 -49.88 29.25 -7.35
N ARG A 535 -51.00 29.43 -8.06
CA ARG A 535 -52.35 29.07 -7.60
C ARG A 535 -52.84 27.77 -8.23
N GLY A 536 -51.97 27.04 -8.94
CA GLY A 536 -52.30 25.79 -9.63
C GLY A 536 -53.12 25.98 -10.90
N ARG A 537 -53.30 27.21 -11.40
CA ARG A 537 -54.05 27.47 -12.63
C ARG A 537 -53.17 27.20 -13.83
N LEU A 538 -53.65 26.40 -14.77
CA LEU A 538 -52.94 26.11 -16.01
C LEU A 538 -52.66 27.40 -16.79
N ARG A 539 -51.39 27.64 -17.11
CA ARG A 539 -50.90 28.79 -17.89
C ARG A 539 -50.39 28.37 -19.26
N ILE A 540 -49.74 27.21 -19.32
CA ILE A 540 -49.26 26.59 -20.55
C ILE A 540 -49.83 25.18 -20.59
N ALA A 541 -50.51 24.84 -21.69
CA ALA A 541 -51.24 23.58 -21.80
C ALA A 541 -50.31 22.35 -21.72
N ASN A 542 -50.84 21.24 -21.21
CA ASN A 542 -50.11 19.97 -21.09
C ASN A 542 -49.99 19.31 -22.47
N ARG A 543 -49.09 19.79 -23.31
CA ARG A 543 -48.90 19.31 -24.69
C ARG A 543 -47.47 18.89 -25.02
N TYR A 544 -46.51 19.21 -24.15
CA TYR A 544 -45.10 18.92 -24.38
C TYR A 544 -44.73 17.52 -23.92
N GLU A 545 -43.72 16.95 -24.56
CA GLU A 545 -43.14 15.65 -24.19
C GLU A 545 -42.10 15.77 -23.06
N GLY A 546 -41.62 17.00 -22.83
CA GLY A 546 -40.66 17.37 -21.80
C GLY A 546 -40.58 18.89 -21.68
N ILE A 547 -40.17 19.38 -20.50
CA ILE A 547 -39.99 20.80 -20.20
C ILE A 547 -38.76 20.98 -19.30
N GLY A 548 -38.13 22.14 -19.34
CA GLY A 548 -37.21 22.63 -18.30
C GLY A 548 -37.73 23.89 -17.61
N GLU A 549 -36.86 24.56 -16.87
CA GLU A 549 -37.21 25.74 -16.07
C GLU A 549 -37.14 27.02 -16.93
N PHE A 550 -37.94 28.02 -16.56
CA PHE A 550 -37.84 29.35 -17.15
C PHE A 550 -36.58 30.05 -16.64
N HIS A 551 -35.75 30.52 -17.57
CA HIS A 551 -34.62 31.41 -17.33
C HIS A 551 -34.49 32.41 -18.48
N ASP A 552 -34.19 33.67 -18.15
CA ASP A 552 -34.14 34.78 -19.12
C ASP A 552 -35.43 34.88 -19.96
N GLY A 553 -36.58 34.52 -19.36
CA GLY A 553 -37.89 34.56 -20.00
C GLY A 553 -38.20 33.40 -20.97
N LEU A 554 -37.29 32.43 -21.12
CA LEU A 554 -37.46 31.26 -22.00
C LEU A 554 -37.41 29.95 -21.21
N ALA A 555 -38.19 28.95 -21.62
CA ALA A 555 -38.11 27.60 -21.08
C ALA A 555 -37.87 26.59 -22.22
N PRO A 556 -36.96 25.61 -22.04
CA PRO A 556 -36.77 24.55 -23.02
C PRO A 556 -37.98 23.61 -22.99
N ILE A 557 -38.46 23.22 -24.17
CA ILE A 557 -39.57 22.28 -24.32
C ILE A 557 -39.24 21.20 -25.34
N GLN A 558 -39.83 20.02 -25.17
CA GLN A 558 -39.71 18.91 -26.11
C GLN A 558 -41.02 18.70 -26.86
N LEU A 559 -40.94 18.66 -28.18
CA LEU A 559 -42.04 18.40 -29.09
C LEU A 559 -41.55 17.49 -30.22
N LEU A 560 -42.28 16.39 -30.49
CA LEU A 560 -41.91 15.40 -31.51
C LEU A 560 -40.47 14.88 -31.34
N GLY A 561 -40.07 14.63 -30.08
CA GLY A 561 -38.76 14.12 -29.70
C GLY A 561 -37.62 15.14 -29.77
N LYS A 562 -37.86 16.38 -30.20
CA LYS A 562 -36.84 17.44 -30.33
C LYS A 562 -37.09 18.59 -29.36
N TRP A 563 -36.00 19.21 -28.92
CA TRP A 563 -36.00 20.33 -27.99
C TRP A 563 -35.91 21.68 -28.69
N GLY A 564 -36.70 22.64 -28.20
CA GLY A 564 -36.73 24.05 -28.59
C GLY A 564 -37.01 24.91 -27.37
N TYR A 565 -37.40 26.17 -27.56
CA TYR A 565 -37.70 27.08 -26.44
C TYR A 565 -38.98 27.86 -26.67
N ILE A 566 -39.74 28.03 -25.59
CA ILE A 566 -40.94 28.88 -25.56
C ILE A 566 -40.76 30.04 -24.60
N ASN A 567 -41.52 31.10 -24.80
CA ASN A 567 -41.70 32.14 -23.80
C ASN A 567 -42.89 31.85 -22.88
N LYS A 568 -43.15 32.76 -21.91
CA LYS A 568 -44.25 32.64 -20.94
C LYS A 568 -45.66 32.75 -21.55
N SER A 569 -45.75 33.19 -22.81
CA SER A 569 -47.00 33.28 -23.57
C SER A 569 -47.26 32.01 -24.40
N ASP A 570 -46.46 30.95 -24.22
CA ASP A 570 -46.54 29.70 -24.98
C ASP A 570 -46.19 29.86 -26.48
N GLU A 571 -45.41 30.90 -26.81
CA GLU A 571 -44.89 31.15 -28.16
C GLU A 571 -43.53 30.48 -28.33
N ILE A 572 -43.36 29.72 -29.40
CA ILE A 572 -42.08 29.07 -29.75
C ILE A 572 -41.12 30.13 -30.29
N ILE A 573 -40.09 30.46 -29.51
CA ILE A 573 -39.03 31.40 -29.89
C ILE A 573 -37.92 30.70 -30.67
N ILE A 574 -37.58 29.47 -30.26
CA ILE A 574 -36.57 28.64 -30.95
C ILE A 574 -37.21 27.31 -31.31
N GLN A 575 -37.23 26.99 -32.59
CA GLN A 575 -37.91 25.81 -33.11
C GLN A 575 -37.35 24.50 -32.54
N PRO A 576 -38.20 23.54 -32.16
CA PRO A 576 -37.78 22.23 -31.67
C PRO A 576 -36.99 21.43 -32.71
N THR A 577 -35.67 21.54 -32.66
CA THR A 577 -34.74 20.94 -33.65
C THR A 577 -33.52 20.28 -33.00
N TYR A 578 -33.35 20.45 -31.68
CA TYR A 578 -32.20 19.94 -30.94
C TYR A 578 -32.52 18.58 -30.29
N GLU A 579 -31.49 17.79 -30.05
CA GLU A 579 -31.60 16.55 -29.26
C GLU A 579 -31.53 16.83 -27.76
N PHE A 580 -30.87 17.91 -27.39
CA PHE A 580 -30.76 18.40 -26.02
C PHE A 580 -30.63 19.93 -26.01
N THR A 581 -31.16 20.56 -24.97
CA THR A 581 -31.05 21.98 -24.67
C THR A 581 -30.85 22.16 -23.17
N GLY A 582 -29.92 23.02 -22.75
CA GLY A 582 -29.84 23.52 -21.37
C GLY A 582 -30.80 24.68 -21.14
N ASN A 583 -30.83 25.21 -19.91
CA ASN A 583 -31.49 26.49 -19.65
C ASN A 583 -30.62 27.64 -20.18
N PHE A 584 -31.22 28.81 -20.42
CA PHE A 584 -30.46 30.02 -20.67
C PHE A 584 -29.79 30.51 -19.39
N GLU A 585 -28.52 30.89 -19.50
CA GLU A 585 -27.78 31.60 -18.46
C GLU A 585 -27.03 32.76 -19.11
N GLU A 586 -27.30 33.99 -18.68
CA GLU A 586 -26.69 35.20 -19.28
C GLU A 586 -26.90 35.28 -20.80
N LYS A 587 -28.11 34.92 -21.27
CA LYS A 587 -28.51 34.89 -22.69
C LYS A 587 -27.77 33.86 -23.57
N VAL A 588 -27.05 32.90 -22.98
CA VAL A 588 -26.43 31.79 -23.69
C VAL A 588 -27.06 30.48 -23.25
N ALA A 589 -27.29 29.57 -24.20
CA ALA A 589 -27.71 28.20 -23.89
C ALA A 589 -26.86 27.17 -24.64
N LEU A 590 -26.59 26.05 -23.97
CA LEU A 590 -25.94 24.89 -24.58
C LEU A 590 -26.99 24.05 -25.29
N VAL A 591 -26.70 23.66 -26.53
CA VAL A 591 -27.60 22.84 -27.34
C VAL A 591 -26.86 21.71 -28.01
N SER A 592 -27.56 20.61 -28.33
CA SER A 592 -26.97 19.52 -29.09
C SER A 592 -27.83 19.07 -30.26
N ARG A 593 -27.17 18.62 -31.33
CA ARG A 593 -27.79 18.05 -32.53
C ARG A 593 -26.83 17.02 -33.11
N LYS A 594 -27.33 15.85 -33.52
CA LYS A 594 -26.49 14.73 -33.97
C LYS A 594 -25.41 14.37 -32.94
N SER A 595 -25.77 14.39 -31.66
CA SER A 595 -24.89 14.13 -30.51
C SER A 595 -23.66 15.06 -30.40
N LYS A 596 -23.70 16.24 -31.05
CA LYS A 596 -22.67 17.27 -30.93
C LYS A 596 -23.23 18.53 -30.29
N PHE A 597 -22.45 19.12 -29.38
CA PHE A 597 -22.79 20.30 -28.61
C PHE A 597 -22.26 21.58 -29.27
N GLY A 598 -23.03 22.65 -29.11
CA GLY A 598 -22.70 24.02 -29.50
C GLY A 598 -23.37 25.01 -28.54
N MET A 599 -23.25 26.30 -28.85
CA MET A 599 -23.85 27.39 -28.05
C MET A 599 -24.73 28.25 -28.94
N ILE A 600 -25.86 28.70 -28.40
CA ILE A 600 -26.77 29.63 -29.08
C ILE A 600 -27.08 30.83 -28.17
N ASN A 601 -27.47 31.94 -28.79
CA ASN A 601 -28.05 33.08 -28.08
C ASN A 601 -29.58 32.92 -27.91
N SER A 602 -30.23 33.87 -27.23
CA SER A 602 -31.69 33.90 -27.01
C SER A 602 -32.55 33.95 -28.27
N ASP A 603 -31.98 34.36 -29.41
CA ASP A 603 -32.65 34.37 -30.71
C ASP A 603 -32.48 33.05 -31.48
N GLY A 604 -31.75 32.09 -30.91
CA GLY A 604 -31.40 30.82 -31.55
C GLY A 604 -30.22 30.89 -32.52
N LYS A 605 -29.50 32.03 -32.61
CA LYS A 605 -28.28 32.16 -33.41
C LYS A 605 -27.16 31.37 -32.77
N GLU A 606 -26.51 30.51 -33.56
CA GLU A 606 -25.31 29.78 -33.14
C GLU A 606 -24.16 30.76 -32.86
N LEU A 607 -23.71 30.77 -31.60
CA LEU A 607 -22.50 31.45 -31.13
C LEU A 607 -21.28 30.53 -31.28
N LEU A 608 -21.48 29.23 -31.12
CA LEU A 608 -20.44 28.21 -31.28
C LEU A 608 -21.03 27.00 -32.01
N GLU A 609 -20.35 26.56 -33.07
CA GLU A 609 -20.79 25.44 -33.93
C GLU A 609 -21.04 24.15 -33.15
N LEU A 610 -22.09 23.42 -33.53
CA LEU A 610 -22.46 22.13 -32.93
C LEU A 610 -21.53 21.00 -33.41
N ARG A 611 -20.28 21.01 -32.96
CA ARG A 611 -19.26 20.00 -33.34
C ARG A 611 -18.54 19.34 -32.16
N TYR A 612 -18.77 19.81 -30.94
CA TYR A 612 -18.05 19.36 -29.74
C TYR A 612 -18.73 18.14 -29.11
N ASP A 613 -17.96 17.26 -28.47
CA ASP A 613 -18.52 16.12 -27.73
C ASP A 613 -19.12 16.56 -26.39
N SER A 614 -18.59 17.65 -25.81
CA SER A 614 -19.21 18.33 -24.67
C SER A 614 -18.70 19.77 -24.53
N ILE A 615 -19.53 20.64 -23.95
CA ILE A 615 -19.18 22.00 -23.55
C ILE A 615 -19.53 22.16 -22.07
N LYS A 616 -18.59 22.66 -21.24
CA LYS A 616 -18.78 22.85 -19.81
C LYS A 616 -18.42 24.28 -19.39
N LYS A 617 -19.32 24.98 -18.71
CA LYS A 617 -19.05 26.29 -18.10
C LYS A 617 -18.06 26.11 -16.93
N ILE A 618 -16.98 26.90 -16.93
CA ILE A 618 -15.91 26.84 -15.89
C ILE A 618 -15.96 28.09 -15.00
N THR A 619 -16.15 29.26 -15.60
CA THR A 619 -16.38 30.53 -14.90
C THR A 619 -17.57 31.25 -15.53
N SER A 620 -17.94 32.43 -15.05
CA SER A 620 -18.95 33.27 -15.72
C SER A 620 -18.56 33.63 -17.16
N GLN A 621 -17.27 33.60 -17.50
CA GLN A 621 -16.76 34.06 -18.80
C GLN A 621 -16.18 32.95 -19.68
N LEU A 622 -15.94 31.74 -19.16
CA LEU A 622 -15.17 30.70 -19.84
C LEU A 622 -15.91 29.36 -19.92
N PHE A 623 -15.83 28.75 -21.10
CA PHE A 623 -16.34 27.43 -21.42
C PHE A 623 -15.20 26.50 -21.84
N LEU A 624 -15.14 25.32 -21.24
CA LEU A 624 -14.26 24.23 -21.62
C LEU A 624 -14.92 23.45 -22.76
N LEU A 625 -14.22 23.36 -23.88
CA LEU A 625 -14.62 22.63 -25.07
C LEU A 625 -13.97 21.25 -25.04
N THR A 626 -14.71 20.19 -25.34
CA THR A 626 -14.14 18.85 -25.51
C THR A 626 -14.46 18.32 -26.91
N LEU A 627 -13.42 17.90 -27.63
CA LEU A 627 -13.50 17.26 -28.95
C LEU A 627 -12.60 16.02 -28.94
N GLY A 628 -13.19 14.84 -29.08
CA GLY A 628 -12.56 13.56 -28.82
C GLY A 628 -12.06 13.48 -27.38
N ARG A 629 -10.74 13.34 -27.22
CA ARG A 629 -10.06 13.37 -25.90
C ARG A 629 -9.37 14.70 -25.62
N GLN A 630 -9.55 15.68 -26.49
CA GLN A 630 -8.83 16.94 -26.44
C GLN A 630 -9.74 18.06 -25.93
N GLN A 631 -9.15 18.97 -25.18
CA GLN A 631 -9.78 20.11 -24.55
C GLN A 631 -9.25 21.41 -25.12
N GLY A 632 -10.16 22.39 -25.20
CA GLY A 632 -9.94 23.77 -25.61
C GLY A 632 -10.78 24.73 -24.74
N LEU A 633 -10.67 26.03 -25.00
CA LEU A 633 -11.44 27.07 -24.30
C LEU A 633 -12.17 27.98 -25.30
N ALA A 634 -13.36 28.42 -24.93
CA ALA A 634 -14.07 29.53 -25.55
C ALA A 634 -14.62 30.50 -24.50
N ASP A 635 -14.99 31.70 -24.94
CA ASP A 635 -15.69 32.69 -24.12
C ASP A 635 -17.22 32.62 -24.28
N THR A 636 -17.95 33.50 -23.58
CA THR A 636 -19.43 33.60 -23.64
C THR A 636 -19.98 34.03 -24.99
N GLN A 637 -19.15 34.60 -25.88
CA GLN A 637 -19.53 34.97 -27.24
C GLN A 637 -19.24 33.85 -28.25
N GLY A 638 -18.74 32.70 -27.78
CA GLY A 638 -18.34 31.58 -28.64
C GLY A 638 -17.01 31.78 -29.36
N ARG A 639 -16.22 32.80 -29.00
CA ARG A 639 -14.87 32.96 -29.55
C ARG A 639 -13.96 31.88 -28.97
N ILE A 640 -13.32 31.10 -29.84
CA ILE A 640 -12.35 30.08 -29.44
C ILE A 640 -11.07 30.79 -29.00
N LEU A 641 -10.74 30.65 -27.72
CA LEU A 641 -9.53 31.18 -27.12
C LEU A 641 -8.38 30.18 -27.26
N ILE A 642 -8.67 28.89 -27.07
CA ILE A 642 -7.74 27.78 -27.22
C ILE A 642 -8.43 26.67 -28.00
N GLU A 643 -7.88 26.32 -29.17
CA GLU A 643 -8.39 25.19 -29.96
C GLU A 643 -8.25 23.87 -29.18
N PRO A 644 -9.22 22.94 -29.28
CA PRO A 644 -9.11 21.62 -28.67
C PRO A 644 -7.88 20.84 -29.16
N ARG A 645 -6.84 20.78 -28.33
CA ARG A 645 -5.58 20.08 -28.63
C ARG A 645 -4.82 19.56 -27.40
N PHE A 646 -5.35 19.82 -26.21
CA PHE A 646 -4.73 19.47 -24.93
C PHE A 646 -5.47 18.31 -24.28
N ASP A 647 -4.77 17.42 -23.58
CA ASP A 647 -5.41 16.32 -22.86
C ASP A 647 -6.28 16.84 -21.71
N ALA A 648 -5.87 17.94 -21.07
CA ALA A 648 -6.66 18.65 -20.08
C ALA A 648 -6.29 20.15 -20.01
N ILE A 649 -7.24 20.99 -19.59
CA ILE A 649 -7.01 22.40 -19.26
C ILE A 649 -7.65 22.75 -17.91
N GLU A 650 -6.90 23.46 -17.07
CA GLU A 650 -7.34 24.00 -15.78
C GLU A 650 -7.10 25.51 -15.74
N VAL A 651 -8.11 26.28 -15.31
CA VAL A 651 -7.99 27.75 -15.20
C VAL A 651 -7.29 28.10 -13.89
N ILE A 652 -6.18 28.84 -13.97
CA ILE A 652 -5.35 29.24 -12.81
C ILE A 652 -5.86 30.57 -12.25
N ASN A 653 -6.11 31.54 -13.14
CA ASN A 653 -6.58 32.89 -12.86
C ASN A 653 -7.21 33.49 -14.14
N ASP A 654 -7.55 34.79 -14.11
CA ASP A 654 -8.22 35.49 -15.22
C ASP A 654 -7.40 35.59 -16.52
N GLU A 655 -6.10 35.29 -16.49
CA GLU A 655 -5.18 35.43 -17.63
C GLU A 655 -4.53 34.11 -18.05
N GLN A 656 -4.36 33.16 -17.14
CA GLN A 656 -3.52 31.98 -17.33
C GLN A 656 -4.28 30.66 -17.12
N VAL A 657 -3.89 29.67 -17.91
CA VAL A 657 -4.40 28.30 -17.83
C VAL A 657 -3.26 27.31 -17.75
N MET A 658 -3.41 26.30 -16.90
CA MET A 658 -2.55 25.13 -16.88
C MET A 658 -3.03 24.15 -17.95
N VAL A 659 -2.11 23.63 -18.75
CA VAL A 659 -2.45 22.66 -19.80
C VAL A 659 -1.69 21.36 -19.58
N LEU A 660 -2.34 20.24 -19.86
CA LEU A 660 -1.76 18.91 -19.92
C LEU A 660 -1.69 18.47 -21.38
N GLN A 661 -0.51 18.08 -21.85
CA GLN A 661 -0.32 17.48 -23.17
C GLN A 661 0.71 16.36 -23.09
N ASN A 662 0.39 15.18 -23.61
CA ASN A 662 1.27 14.02 -23.61
C ASN A 662 1.83 13.71 -22.20
N LYS A 663 0.96 13.78 -21.18
CA LYS A 663 1.31 13.58 -19.75
C LYS A 663 2.29 14.60 -19.16
N LYS A 664 2.49 15.75 -19.82
CA LYS A 664 3.30 16.85 -19.32
C LYS A 664 2.47 18.11 -19.16
N PHE A 665 2.78 18.88 -18.12
CA PHE A 665 2.14 20.13 -17.76
C PHE A 665 2.96 21.32 -18.25
N GLY A 666 2.25 22.37 -18.64
CA GLY A 666 2.77 23.73 -18.88
C GLY A 666 1.71 24.77 -18.54
N VAL A 667 2.05 26.05 -18.74
CA VAL A 667 1.13 27.17 -18.51
C VAL A 667 1.06 28.02 -19.76
N LEU A 668 -0.16 28.34 -20.19
CA LEU A 668 -0.45 29.24 -21.29
C LEU A 668 -1.19 30.47 -20.80
N THR A 669 -1.14 31.56 -21.56
CA THR A 669 -2.18 32.59 -21.48
C THR A 669 -3.48 32.05 -22.06
N LYS A 670 -4.61 32.66 -21.72
CA LYS A 670 -5.92 32.33 -22.32
C LYS A 670 -5.95 32.49 -23.84
N ASP A 671 -5.11 33.36 -24.40
CA ASP A 671 -4.94 33.54 -25.85
C ASP A 671 -4.00 32.49 -26.48
N GLY A 672 -3.55 31.50 -25.70
CA GLY A 672 -2.78 30.35 -26.17
C GLY A 672 -1.26 30.56 -26.25
N MET A 673 -0.71 31.64 -25.68
CA MET A 673 0.75 31.88 -25.66
C MET A 673 1.44 31.10 -24.54
N ASN A 674 2.57 30.45 -24.82
CA ASN A 674 3.34 29.73 -23.82
C ASN A 674 3.96 30.70 -22.78
N VAL A 675 3.62 30.50 -21.51
CA VAL A 675 4.25 31.19 -20.37
C VAL A 675 5.25 30.26 -19.67
N LEU A 676 4.88 28.99 -19.54
CA LEU A 676 5.73 27.92 -19.01
C LEU A 676 5.69 26.72 -19.97
N PRO A 677 6.83 26.22 -20.46
CA PRO A 677 6.87 25.14 -21.45
C PRO A 677 6.26 23.84 -20.91
N ILE A 678 5.63 23.07 -21.80
CA ILE A 678 4.96 21.81 -21.49
C ILE A 678 5.99 20.68 -21.32
N GLN A 679 6.69 20.68 -20.18
CA GLN A 679 7.78 19.74 -19.90
C GLN A 679 7.71 19.07 -18.52
N TYR A 680 6.81 19.52 -17.64
CA TYR A 680 6.76 19.10 -16.24
C TYR A 680 5.88 17.87 -16.06
N THR A 681 6.32 16.88 -15.29
CA THR A 681 5.51 15.69 -15.02
C THR A 681 4.45 15.92 -13.96
N ARG A 682 4.65 16.94 -13.10
CA ARG A 682 3.64 17.50 -12.20
C ARG A 682 3.82 19.01 -12.14
N LEU A 683 2.72 19.74 -12.04
CA LEU A 683 2.71 21.18 -11.79
C LEU A 683 1.53 21.48 -10.88
N ILE A 684 1.79 22.10 -9.74
CA ILE A 684 0.80 22.39 -8.70
C ILE A 684 0.80 23.90 -8.48
N HIS A 685 -0.36 24.53 -8.64
CA HIS A 685 -0.54 25.95 -8.30
C HIS A 685 -0.87 26.08 -6.80
N LEU A 686 -0.24 27.06 -6.12
CA LEU A 686 -0.47 27.38 -4.72
C LEU A 686 -1.07 28.79 -4.59
N PRO A 687 -2.41 28.95 -4.69
CA PRO A 687 -3.05 30.26 -4.81
C PRO A 687 -2.75 31.23 -3.66
N ALA A 688 -2.79 30.73 -2.42
CA ALA A 688 -2.54 31.53 -1.22
C ALA A 688 -1.14 32.16 -1.18
N ARG A 689 -0.21 31.64 -1.97
CA ARG A 689 1.20 32.07 -2.01
C ARG A 689 1.66 32.59 -3.33
N LYS A 690 0.79 32.64 -4.35
CA LYS A 690 1.17 33.20 -5.64
C LYS A 690 2.40 32.48 -6.22
N SER A 691 2.40 31.15 -6.14
CA SER A 691 3.56 30.30 -6.44
C SER A 691 3.16 28.97 -7.05
N PHE A 692 4.14 28.28 -7.65
CA PHE A 692 3.98 26.98 -8.29
C PHE A 692 5.01 26.00 -7.77
N VAL A 693 4.61 24.75 -7.65
CA VAL A 693 5.50 23.64 -7.35
C VAL A 693 5.49 22.68 -8.54
N SER A 694 6.65 22.46 -9.14
CA SER A 694 6.79 21.61 -10.32
C SER A 694 7.70 20.42 -10.05
N GLN A 695 7.45 19.33 -10.76
CA GLN A 695 8.33 18.17 -10.80
C GLN A 695 8.77 17.95 -12.25
N GLN A 696 10.07 17.75 -12.42
CA GLN A 696 10.65 17.27 -13.67
C GLN A 696 11.37 15.96 -13.41
N LYS A 697 10.91 14.88 -14.06
CA LYS A 697 11.59 13.59 -13.97
C LYS A 697 12.98 13.68 -14.62
N SER A 698 13.97 13.15 -13.91
CA SER A 698 15.32 13.00 -14.45
C SER A 698 15.36 11.90 -15.51
N SER A 699 16.13 12.14 -16.57
CA SER A 699 16.39 11.14 -17.61
C SER A 699 17.56 10.24 -17.20
N TRP A 700 17.64 9.06 -17.82
CA TRP A 700 18.84 8.24 -17.79
C TRP A 700 19.90 8.85 -18.71
N GLU A 701 21.12 8.93 -18.23
CA GLU A 701 22.29 9.41 -18.95
C GLU A 701 23.36 8.31 -18.98
N THR A 702 24.01 8.12 -20.11
CA THR A 702 25.15 7.19 -20.22
C THR A 702 26.44 7.91 -19.87
N ILE A 703 27.24 7.31 -18.98
CA ILE A 703 28.56 7.80 -18.60
C ILE A 703 29.61 6.77 -18.99
N LEU A 704 30.69 7.27 -19.60
CA LEU A 704 31.93 6.54 -19.81
C LEU A 704 32.79 6.63 -18.56
N LEU A 705 33.14 5.49 -17.98
CA LEU A 705 34.08 5.41 -16.88
C LEU A 705 35.49 5.64 -17.44
N LYS A 706 36.28 6.47 -16.76
CA LYS A 706 37.68 6.73 -17.09
C LYS A 706 38.60 6.04 -16.09
#